data_AF-A0A235BWP7-F1
#
_entry.id   AF-A0A235BWP7-F1
#
_cell.length_a   1.000
_cell.length_b   1.000
_cell.length_c   1.000
_cell.angle_alpha   90.00
_cell.angle_beta   90.00
_cell.angle_gamma   90.00
#
_symmetry.space_group_name_H-M   'P 1'
#
loop_
_entity.id
_entity.type
_entity.pdbx_description
1 polymer ?
#
loop_
_entity_poly.entity_id
_entity_poly.type
_entity_poly.pdbx_seq_one_letter_code
_entity_poly.pdbx_strand_id
1 'polypeptide(L)'
;MGWSDAKLSFKYRILVLPFNNLLDTDNNKLVYIPMNKNFYWLALSKVNGVGNKTLLNISNRNKEMGIGIEEFWNLAESRVSEQYAIRKQVIEEIIRKREDSSDVNALQDELNTKGVKIITIEDESYPAQLKEMDEPPFILYAYGNLDLLNENLVAIVGSRDISNEGLALTYKFSNLLMEQRITVLRGDTRDIDTITHIATRDTEGFEIIVLSDGILANLYKLRKGNKQIDESKTLILSFTDPHLHWTPYWEIRRNQLIFSLSDNIIVVEAREGGIIMDEGTKALEKGKKLFVLRYEEYPKSASANKFLIEKGAKPISSVASTQNLREVIESVTGAETIEKTEQKKDLGQYFTPQTVVKFMYDITKTLCQKENPKIIDPACGEGIFLKYALEEGITDGDNLYGCDIDRCVREKWNALELLSKIKLFIHNGLLDSKELGIERDKFDLVIGNPPYGGIGLGELVYIYEESKPKSRTDKTAFLFEKEKEIGKKELVAEKEAVYPSSPITQERKKELILLANTLGEFYETWKKGDITETTAMGKQESVGTRHFEGFEDLKPGKKRVDLIVERIQRTKLLGKAKEQLHLLPKELKKLISYPIEILFIERFLQLAKLGGYIAIIIPDGVLANINLQYVREWIFEQARILAIVSLPRETFKYIGTTAKTSIIFMQKFNVGQTLESTKKLPIFMASADYAGINHEGKNDLSAISRKFKKFFQGKKIVEGHMSPMFTSATGKDVLKVHRLDPEYWDPKYEKLIKVMEKTWKTKELGKFETVQIIPSDHVRKSKGEHEGPKYSINYYTPAGFLETGYDTVNIPRCSKNAYERMKRTQVVKDDILLGGFGMGPTGRSLLIHFEPKKSIVGNIFIIRSSNPIPHFLVTFLKSRYGISQLERMKAGVAFYSLSSDEVKALKIPLFSLELQKQIKKGYKEMLLWHDKAMEVKRKLIDGGMSNKEAEKDAKYQRNIKKAEAMLKDLIKKTEEIIEGKRKEL
;
A
#
# COMPACT_ATOMS: atom_id res chain seq x y z
N MET A 1 -37.95 91.07 -9.12
CA MET A 1 -38.43 91.92 -10.23
C MET A 1 -38.76 90.99 -11.40
N GLY A 2 -40.05 90.93 -11.81
CA GLY A 2 -40.66 90.14 -12.91
C GLY A 2 -40.74 88.61 -12.68
N TRP A 3 -41.86 87.85 -12.59
CA TRP A 3 -43.20 87.85 -13.22
C TRP A 3 -43.13 87.97 -14.76
N SER A 4 -43.79 87.19 -15.63
CA SER A 4 -44.75 86.06 -15.67
C SER A 4 -44.69 85.56 -17.15
N ASP A 5 -45.07 84.35 -17.58
CA ASP A 5 -46.42 83.81 -17.66
C ASP A 5 -46.42 82.33 -18.12
N ALA A 6 -47.42 81.61 -17.63
CA ALA A 6 -47.52 80.15 -17.60
C ALA A 6 -47.87 79.47 -18.94
N LYS A 7 -47.49 78.19 -19.09
CA LYS A 7 -48.32 77.18 -19.76
C LYS A 7 -48.02 75.73 -19.32
N LEU A 8 -49.08 75.16 -18.74
CA LEU A 8 -49.47 73.80 -18.39
C LEU A 8 -48.56 72.59 -18.70
N SER A 9 -48.48 71.72 -17.69
CA SER A 9 -48.05 70.32 -17.71
C SER A 9 -48.98 69.40 -18.51
N PHE A 10 -48.43 68.44 -19.27
CA PHE A 10 -49.00 67.09 -19.43
C PHE A 10 -47.89 66.04 -19.69
N LYS A 11 -48.02 64.90 -19.02
CA LYS A 11 -47.05 63.79 -18.87
C LYS A 11 -46.40 63.28 -20.17
N TYR A 12 -45.06 63.21 -20.20
CA TYR A 12 -44.35 62.30 -21.09
C TYR A 12 -44.11 60.95 -20.40
N ARG A 13 -44.80 59.90 -20.87
CA ARG A 13 -44.30 58.52 -20.79
C ARG A 13 -43.23 58.39 -21.86
N ILE A 14 -41.96 58.45 -21.49
CA ILE A 14 -40.87 57.98 -22.34
C ILE A 14 -40.98 56.45 -22.37
N LEU A 15 -41.34 55.91 -23.53
CA LEU A 15 -41.14 54.51 -23.88
C LEU A 15 -39.63 54.23 -23.77
N VAL A 16 -39.23 53.60 -22.68
CA VAL A 16 -37.92 52.96 -22.56
C VAL A 16 -37.95 51.79 -23.55
N LEU A 17 -37.29 51.96 -24.70
CA LEU A 17 -36.99 50.86 -25.61
C LEU A 17 -36.04 49.88 -24.91
N PRO A 18 -36.20 48.55 -25.11
CA PRO A 18 -35.36 47.56 -24.46
C PRO A 18 -33.89 47.78 -24.84
N PHE A 19 -33.01 47.74 -23.84
CA PHE A 19 -31.56 47.74 -23.99
C PHE A 19 -31.15 46.71 -25.05
N ASN A 20 -30.62 47.15 -26.21
CA ASN A 20 -29.70 46.42 -27.11
C ASN A 20 -29.37 47.13 -28.44
N ASN A 21 -29.67 48.42 -28.61
CA ASN A 21 -29.23 49.18 -29.78
C ASN A 21 -28.31 50.34 -29.36
N LEU A 22 -27.16 50.48 -30.03
CA LEU A 22 -26.37 51.72 -30.00
C LEU A 22 -26.68 52.55 -31.26
N LEU A 23 -26.71 53.87 -31.08
CA LEU A 23 -26.70 54.82 -32.19
C LEU A 23 -25.28 54.91 -32.73
N ASP A 24 -25.07 54.50 -33.97
CA ASP A 24 -23.85 54.85 -34.71
C ASP A 24 -23.82 56.37 -34.87
N THR A 25 -22.88 57.02 -34.16
CA THR A 25 -22.79 58.49 -34.08
C THR A 25 -22.44 59.14 -35.41
N ASP A 26 -21.93 58.38 -36.39
CA ASP A 26 -21.55 58.92 -37.68
C ASP A 26 -22.62 58.74 -38.76
N ASN A 27 -23.58 57.81 -38.61
CA ASN A 27 -24.59 57.50 -39.64
C ASN A 27 -26.06 57.44 -39.16
N ASN A 28 -26.34 57.70 -37.89
CA ASN A 28 -27.70 57.77 -37.34
C ASN A 28 -28.54 56.49 -37.61
N LYS A 29 -27.88 55.33 -37.73
CA LYS A 29 -28.51 54.01 -37.81
C LYS A 29 -28.39 53.29 -36.48
N LEU A 30 -29.48 52.62 -36.08
CA LEU A 30 -29.46 51.67 -34.97
C LEU A 30 -28.62 50.47 -35.41
N VAL A 31 -27.53 50.20 -34.71
CA VAL A 31 -26.72 48.99 -34.91
C VAL A 31 -27.18 47.96 -33.90
N TYR A 32 -27.80 46.89 -34.39
CA TYR A 32 -28.07 45.68 -33.60
C TYR A 32 -26.74 44.96 -33.38
N ILE A 33 -26.34 44.79 -32.12
CA ILE A 33 -25.20 43.93 -31.79
C ILE A 33 -25.77 42.53 -31.56
N PRO A 34 -25.49 41.54 -32.44
CA PRO A 34 -25.98 40.18 -32.25
C PRO A 34 -25.45 39.66 -30.92
N MET A 35 -26.34 39.22 -30.04
CA MET A 35 -25.93 38.53 -28.83
C MET A 35 -25.35 37.17 -29.21
N ASN A 36 -24.38 36.67 -28.42
CA ASN A 36 -23.83 35.34 -28.63
C ASN A 36 -24.98 34.30 -28.62
N LYS A 37 -24.97 33.33 -29.54
CA LYS A 37 -25.96 32.23 -29.63
C LYS A 37 -26.32 31.60 -28.27
N ASN A 38 -25.36 31.53 -27.35
CA ASN A 38 -25.54 31.00 -25.99
C ASN A 38 -26.57 31.80 -25.18
N PHE A 39 -26.69 33.11 -25.41
CA PHE A 39 -27.70 33.94 -24.77
C PHE A 39 -29.12 33.49 -25.13
N TYR A 40 -29.42 33.32 -26.41
CA TYR A 40 -30.76 32.94 -26.86
C TYR A 40 -31.16 31.55 -26.35
N TRP A 41 -30.22 30.59 -26.35
CA TRP A 41 -30.45 29.26 -25.79
C TRP A 41 -30.65 29.29 -24.27
N LEU A 42 -29.86 30.10 -23.55
CA LEU A 42 -30.05 30.32 -22.12
C LEU A 42 -31.41 30.98 -21.85
N ALA A 43 -31.81 31.97 -22.64
CA ALA A 43 -33.08 32.67 -22.50
C ALA A 43 -34.27 31.72 -22.68
N LEU A 44 -34.24 30.86 -23.71
CA LEU A 44 -35.26 29.84 -23.92
C LEU A 44 -35.33 28.85 -22.75
N SER A 45 -34.19 28.46 -22.17
CA SER A 45 -34.18 27.55 -21.01
C SER A 45 -34.85 28.14 -19.75
N LYS A 46 -35.04 29.46 -19.70
CA LYS A 46 -35.73 30.17 -18.60
C LYS A 46 -37.22 30.42 -18.86
N VAL A 47 -37.74 29.97 -20.00
CA VAL A 47 -39.16 30.08 -20.32
C VAL A 47 -39.94 28.95 -19.66
N ASN A 48 -40.99 29.28 -18.92
CA ASN A 48 -41.87 28.30 -18.31
C ASN A 48 -42.50 27.39 -19.39
N GLY A 49 -42.29 26.08 -19.28
CA GLY A 49 -42.76 25.10 -20.26
C GLY A 49 -41.78 24.80 -21.39
N VAL A 50 -40.62 25.45 -21.44
CA VAL A 50 -39.49 25.08 -22.31
C VAL A 50 -38.50 24.25 -21.51
N GLY A 51 -38.62 22.93 -21.64
CA GLY A 51 -37.65 21.98 -21.08
C GLY A 51 -36.65 21.50 -22.13
N ASN A 52 -35.77 20.58 -21.71
CA ASN A 52 -34.74 19.97 -22.56
C ASN A 52 -35.28 19.46 -23.91
N LYS A 53 -36.41 18.75 -23.88
CA LYS A 53 -37.08 18.21 -25.09
C LYS A 53 -37.55 19.31 -26.05
N THR A 54 -38.06 20.42 -25.50
CA THR A 54 -38.48 21.56 -26.31
C THR A 54 -37.29 22.23 -27.00
N LEU A 55 -36.18 22.41 -26.28
CA LEU A 55 -34.93 22.96 -26.85
C LEU A 55 -34.39 22.09 -27.99
N LEU A 56 -34.36 20.76 -27.81
CA LEU A 56 -33.96 19.81 -28.85
C LEU A 56 -34.85 19.91 -30.09
N ASN A 57 -36.18 19.98 -29.90
CA ASN A 57 -37.13 20.13 -31.01
C ASN A 57 -36.92 21.44 -31.77
N ILE A 58 -36.67 22.55 -31.07
CA ILE A 58 -36.38 23.85 -31.69
C ILE A 58 -35.08 23.76 -32.51
N SER A 59 -33.99 23.24 -31.94
CA SER A 59 -32.71 23.13 -32.66
C SER A 59 -32.82 22.24 -33.90
N ASN A 60 -33.46 21.08 -33.80
CA ASN A 60 -33.66 20.18 -34.94
C ASN A 60 -34.46 20.86 -36.05
N ARG A 61 -35.54 21.55 -35.70
CA ARG A 61 -36.37 22.27 -36.66
C ARG A 61 -35.66 23.45 -37.29
N ASN A 62 -34.87 24.21 -36.52
CA ASN A 62 -34.03 25.29 -37.02
C ASN A 62 -33.03 24.76 -38.06
N LYS A 63 -32.40 23.61 -37.80
CA LYS A 63 -31.48 22.94 -38.74
C LYS A 63 -32.18 22.51 -40.03
N GLU A 64 -33.37 21.91 -39.94
CA GLU A 64 -34.18 21.55 -41.13
C GLU A 64 -34.53 22.77 -42.00
N MET A 65 -34.77 23.90 -41.36
CA MET A 65 -35.12 25.15 -42.04
C MET A 65 -33.91 25.96 -42.49
N GLY A 66 -32.69 25.58 -42.08
CA GLY A 66 -31.46 26.31 -42.39
C GLY A 66 -31.36 27.67 -41.69
N ILE A 67 -32.02 27.86 -40.55
CA ILE A 67 -32.03 29.13 -39.80
C ILE A 67 -31.26 29.04 -38.48
N GLY A 68 -30.70 30.16 -38.03
CA GLY A 68 -30.02 30.26 -36.74
C GLY A 68 -30.97 30.50 -35.56
N ILE A 69 -30.48 30.31 -34.33
CA ILE A 69 -31.27 30.56 -33.12
C ILE A 69 -31.72 32.02 -32.98
N GLU A 70 -30.90 32.97 -33.45
CA GLU A 70 -31.22 34.39 -33.48
C GLU A 70 -32.42 34.68 -34.41
N GLU A 71 -32.49 33.99 -35.55
CA GLU A 71 -33.62 34.13 -36.47
C GLU A 71 -34.89 33.52 -35.85
N PHE A 72 -34.78 32.33 -35.23
CA PHE A 72 -35.89 31.75 -34.46
C PHE A 72 -36.40 32.69 -33.36
N TRP A 73 -35.48 33.32 -32.63
CA TRP A 73 -35.80 34.27 -31.55
C TRP A 73 -36.60 35.48 -32.06
N ASN A 74 -36.51 35.80 -33.35
CA ASN A 74 -37.23 36.92 -33.96
C ASN A 74 -38.43 36.49 -34.83
N LEU A 75 -38.73 35.19 -34.95
CA LEU A 75 -39.89 34.72 -35.72
C LEU A 75 -41.21 35.24 -35.13
N ALA A 76 -42.13 35.64 -36.00
CA ALA A 76 -43.49 36.03 -35.63
C ALA A 76 -44.25 34.87 -34.95
N GLU A 77 -45.16 35.18 -34.03
CA GLU A 77 -45.96 34.20 -33.28
C GLU A 77 -46.64 33.18 -34.21
N SER A 78 -47.23 33.65 -35.31
CA SER A 78 -47.88 32.80 -36.32
C SER A 78 -46.93 31.77 -36.92
N ARG A 79 -45.69 32.18 -37.26
CA ARG A 79 -44.67 31.27 -37.80
C ARG A 79 -44.21 30.26 -36.77
N VAL A 80 -44.02 30.66 -35.52
CA VAL A 80 -43.67 29.72 -34.44
C VAL A 80 -44.79 28.69 -34.25
N SER A 81 -46.05 29.13 -34.24
CA SER A 81 -47.21 28.26 -34.08
C SER A 81 -47.44 27.31 -35.27
N GLU A 82 -47.15 27.74 -36.49
CA GLU A 82 -47.32 26.92 -37.69
C GLU A 82 -46.18 25.91 -37.89
N GLN A 83 -44.95 26.31 -37.56
CA GLN A 83 -43.75 25.57 -37.96
C GLN A 83 -43.11 24.77 -36.81
N TYR A 84 -43.49 25.04 -35.56
CA TYR A 84 -42.97 24.37 -34.36
C TYR A 84 -44.11 23.78 -33.54
N ALA A 85 -43.94 22.56 -33.04
CA ALA A 85 -44.92 21.87 -32.19
C ALA A 85 -44.89 22.39 -30.73
N ILE A 86 -45.11 23.70 -30.54
CA ILE A 86 -45.07 24.39 -29.24
C ILE A 86 -46.48 24.86 -28.87
N ARG A 87 -46.89 24.63 -27.62
CA ARG A 87 -48.21 25.07 -27.14
C ARG A 87 -48.29 26.59 -27.13
N LYS A 88 -49.45 27.15 -27.50
CA LYS A 88 -49.69 28.61 -27.53
C LYS A 88 -49.23 29.34 -26.27
N GLN A 89 -49.56 28.82 -25.09
CA GLN A 89 -49.12 29.38 -23.79
C GLN A 89 -47.60 29.51 -23.67
N VAL A 90 -46.85 28.56 -24.22
CA VAL A 90 -45.37 28.58 -24.19
C VAL A 90 -44.85 29.62 -25.20
N ILE A 91 -45.51 29.79 -26.36
CA ILE A 91 -45.16 30.82 -27.34
C ILE A 91 -45.35 32.22 -26.74
N GLU A 92 -46.46 32.45 -26.01
CA GLU A 92 -46.71 33.70 -25.28
C GLU A 92 -45.60 33.99 -24.24
N GLU A 93 -45.15 32.97 -23.51
CA GLU A 93 -44.04 33.11 -22.55
C GLU A 93 -42.68 33.34 -23.24
N ILE A 94 -42.42 32.73 -24.41
CA ILE A 94 -41.24 33.04 -25.23
C ILE A 94 -41.26 34.52 -25.62
N ILE A 95 -42.41 35.04 -26.08
CA ILE A 95 -42.55 36.45 -26.47
C ILE A 95 -42.32 37.36 -25.27
N ARG A 96 -42.90 37.07 -24.10
CA ARG A 96 -42.63 37.82 -22.87
C ARG A 96 -41.15 37.83 -22.52
N LYS A 97 -40.46 36.69 -22.65
CA LYS A 97 -39.01 36.60 -22.40
C LYS A 97 -38.18 37.40 -23.43
N ARG A 98 -38.67 37.58 -24.67
CA ARG A 98 -38.06 38.50 -25.66
C ARG A 98 -38.18 39.97 -25.25
N GLU A 99 -39.31 40.35 -24.66
CA GLU A 99 -39.57 41.72 -24.20
C GLU A 99 -38.76 42.07 -22.94
N ASP A 100 -38.60 41.10 -22.03
CA ASP A 100 -37.79 41.25 -20.81
C ASP A 100 -36.86 40.05 -20.60
N SER A 101 -35.58 40.25 -20.91
CA SER A 101 -34.49 39.29 -20.67
C SER A 101 -33.51 39.76 -19.58
N SER A 102 -33.93 40.67 -18.69
CA SER A 102 -33.05 41.22 -17.65
C SER A 102 -32.49 40.15 -16.70
N ASP A 103 -33.28 39.13 -16.38
CA ASP A 103 -32.88 37.97 -15.59
C ASP A 103 -31.83 37.09 -16.29
N VAL A 104 -31.95 36.94 -17.62
CA VAL A 104 -31.00 36.19 -18.44
C VAL A 104 -29.66 36.91 -18.52
N ASN A 105 -29.67 38.22 -18.74
CA ASN A 105 -28.46 39.05 -18.75
C ASN A 105 -27.72 38.95 -17.40
N ALA A 106 -28.45 39.10 -16.28
CA ALA A 106 -27.87 38.97 -14.95
C ALA A 106 -27.24 37.58 -14.71
N LEU A 107 -27.90 36.51 -15.16
CA LEU A 107 -27.37 35.16 -15.05
C LEU A 107 -26.13 34.95 -15.93
N GLN A 108 -26.14 35.46 -17.16
CA GLN A 108 -25.01 35.35 -18.08
C GLN A 108 -23.79 36.10 -17.53
N ASP A 109 -23.99 37.31 -16.98
CA ASP A 109 -22.95 38.07 -16.32
C ASP A 109 -22.40 37.35 -15.08
N GLU A 110 -23.27 36.72 -14.29
CA GLU A 110 -22.84 35.91 -13.14
C GLU A 110 -21.99 34.71 -13.59
N LEU A 111 -22.43 33.95 -14.59
CA LEU A 111 -21.69 32.81 -15.14
C LEU A 111 -20.32 33.25 -15.67
N ASN A 112 -20.27 34.33 -16.47
CA ASN A 112 -19.04 34.89 -17.03
C ASN A 112 -18.08 35.34 -15.92
N THR A 113 -18.58 36.08 -14.92
CA THR A 113 -17.79 36.56 -13.77
C THR A 113 -17.23 35.41 -12.94
N LYS A 114 -17.91 34.26 -12.92
CA LYS A 114 -17.45 33.04 -12.26
C LYS A 114 -16.60 32.14 -13.14
N GLY A 115 -16.33 32.51 -14.39
CA GLY A 115 -15.54 31.70 -15.34
C GLY A 115 -16.24 30.43 -15.82
N VAL A 116 -17.58 30.38 -15.73
CA VAL A 116 -18.37 29.25 -16.22
C VAL A 116 -18.66 29.41 -17.71
N LYS A 117 -18.32 28.38 -18.48
CA LYS A 117 -18.62 28.30 -19.91
C LYS A 117 -19.94 27.57 -20.16
N ILE A 118 -20.73 28.09 -21.09
CA ILE A 118 -21.95 27.45 -21.58
C ILE A 118 -21.61 26.69 -22.86
N ILE A 119 -21.93 25.40 -22.89
CA ILE A 119 -21.76 24.53 -24.05
C ILE A 119 -23.13 23.96 -24.41
N THR A 120 -23.58 24.19 -25.63
CA THR A 120 -24.85 23.72 -26.16
C THR A 120 -24.64 22.51 -27.06
N ILE A 121 -25.68 21.71 -27.32
CA ILE A 121 -25.60 20.56 -28.24
C ILE A 121 -25.19 20.95 -29.67
N GLU A 122 -25.30 22.23 -30.02
CA GLU A 122 -24.88 22.81 -31.30
C GLU A 122 -23.41 23.21 -31.34
N ASP A 123 -22.72 23.19 -30.21
CA ASP A 123 -21.29 23.47 -30.15
C ASP A 123 -20.47 22.24 -30.57
N GLU A 124 -19.34 22.51 -31.25
CA GLU A 124 -18.35 21.48 -31.59
C GLU A 124 -17.70 20.89 -30.34
N SER A 125 -17.57 21.68 -29.26
CA SER A 125 -17.05 21.25 -27.97
C SER A 125 -18.04 20.41 -27.13
N TYR A 126 -19.26 20.18 -27.63
CA TYR A 126 -20.23 19.34 -26.94
C TYR A 126 -19.86 17.85 -27.09
N PRO A 127 -19.73 17.07 -25.99
CA PRO A 127 -19.31 15.68 -26.06
C PRO A 127 -20.20 14.83 -26.96
N ALA A 128 -19.62 14.20 -27.99
CA ALA A 128 -20.37 13.40 -28.96
C ALA A 128 -21.11 12.23 -28.30
N GLN A 129 -20.50 11.61 -27.29
CA GLN A 129 -21.06 10.48 -26.53
C GLN A 129 -22.37 10.84 -25.82
N LEU A 130 -22.55 12.11 -25.45
CA LEU A 130 -23.78 12.58 -24.83
C LEU A 130 -24.92 12.70 -25.84
N LYS A 131 -24.64 12.93 -27.13
CA LYS A 131 -25.67 13.03 -28.18
C LYS A 131 -26.39 11.70 -28.42
N GLU A 132 -25.79 10.58 -28.00
CA GLU A 132 -26.34 9.21 -28.11
C GLU A 132 -27.26 8.83 -26.94
N MET A 133 -27.45 9.72 -25.98
CA MET A 133 -28.43 9.51 -24.92
C MET A 133 -29.85 9.62 -25.47
N ASP A 134 -30.80 8.91 -24.85
CA ASP A 134 -32.21 9.02 -25.20
C ASP A 134 -32.75 10.45 -25.00
N GLU A 135 -32.22 11.13 -23.98
CA GLU A 135 -32.51 12.54 -23.68
C GLU A 135 -31.21 13.30 -23.38
N PRO A 136 -30.46 13.75 -24.40
CA PRO A 136 -29.20 14.45 -24.23
C PRO A 136 -29.43 15.84 -23.62
N PRO A 137 -28.65 16.30 -22.64
CA PRO A 137 -28.83 17.64 -22.08
C PRO A 137 -28.47 18.70 -23.12
N PHE A 138 -29.40 19.60 -23.42
CA PHE A 138 -29.19 20.63 -24.44
C PHE A 138 -28.07 21.61 -24.04
N ILE A 139 -27.99 21.95 -22.76
CA ILE A 139 -27.01 22.88 -22.20
C ILE A 139 -26.17 22.16 -21.14
N LEU A 140 -24.86 22.32 -21.25
CA LEU A 140 -23.87 21.98 -20.24
C LEU A 140 -23.23 23.28 -19.74
N TYR A 141 -23.02 23.35 -18.44
CA TYR A 141 -22.24 24.38 -17.78
C TYR A 141 -20.93 23.77 -17.32
N ALA A 142 -19.82 24.40 -17.70
CA ALA A 142 -18.48 23.87 -17.50
C ALA A 142 -17.58 24.87 -16.78
N TYR A 143 -16.78 24.40 -15.83
CA TYR A 143 -15.80 25.21 -15.09
C TYR A 143 -14.49 24.45 -14.96
N GLY A 144 -13.37 25.10 -15.31
CA GLY A 144 -12.03 24.49 -15.33
C GLY A 144 -11.57 24.08 -16.73
N ASN A 145 -10.76 23.03 -16.82
CA ASN A 145 -10.07 22.63 -18.04
C ASN A 145 -10.97 21.81 -18.99
N LEU A 146 -11.47 22.44 -20.05
CA LEU A 146 -12.32 21.79 -21.06
C LEU A 146 -11.61 20.71 -21.88
N ASP A 147 -10.29 20.79 -22.02
CA ASP A 147 -9.54 19.88 -22.89
C ASP A 147 -9.63 18.43 -22.40
N LEU A 148 -9.92 18.24 -21.11
CA LEU A 148 -10.12 16.93 -20.48
C LEU A 148 -11.27 16.12 -21.10
N LEU A 149 -12.24 16.75 -21.78
CA LEU A 149 -13.30 16.03 -22.48
C LEU A 149 -12.83 15.29 -23.73
N ASN A 150 -11.65 15.66 -24.25
CA ASN A 150 -11.04 15.03 -25.41
C ASN A 150 -9.99 13.98 -25.02
N GLU A 151 -9.70 13.83 -23.73
CA GLU A 151 -8.70 12.91 -23.21
C GLU A 151 -9.26 11.50 -23.02
N ASN A 152 -8.35 10.58 -22.71
CA ASN A 152 -8.69 9.22 -22.33
C ASN A 152 -9.44 9.17 -20.98
N LEU A 153 -10.76 8.85 -21.02
CA LEU A 153 -11.64 8.90 -19.86
C LEU A 153 -11.98 7.52 -19.30
N VAL A 154 -11.79 7.33 -17.99
CA VAL A 154 -12.33 6.19 -17.23
C VAL A 154 -13.31 6.67 -16.16
N ALA A 155 -14.54 6.19 -16.21
CA ALA A 155 -15.53 6.44 -15.16
C ALA A 155 -15.34 5.50 -13.97
N ILE A 156 -15.35 6.02 -12.75
CA ILE A 156 -15.39 5.21 -11.53
C ILE A 156 -16.71 5.49 -10.79
N VAL A 157 -17.50 4.43 -10.58
CA VAL A 157 -18.82 4.51 -9.97
C VAL A 157 -18.98 3.49 -8.84
N GLY A 158 -19.78 3.83 -7.83
CA GLY A 158 -20.13 2.90 -6.76
C GLY A 158 -21.26 3.40 -5.86
N SER A 159 -21.78 2.48 -5.06
CA SER A 159 -22.94 2.67 -4.18
C SER A 159 -22.69 3.74 -3.12
N ARG A 160 -23.77 4.37 -2.64
CA ARG A 160 -23.71 5.43 -1.63
C ARG A 160 -23.14 4.98 -0.28
N ASP A 161 -23.34 3.72 0.11
CA ASP A 161 -22.80 3.16 1.36
C ASP A 161 -21.67 2.17 1.05
N ILE A 162 -20.67 2.65 0.32
CA ILE A 162 -19.52 1.85 -0.13
C ILE A 162 -18.71 1.31 1.06
N SER A 163 -18.19 0.09 0.95
CA SER A 163 -17.37 -0.53 2.00
C SER A 163 -15.98 0.10 2.12
N ASN A 164 -15.32 -0.08 3.27
CA ASN A 164 -13.93 0.36 3.47
C ASN A 164 -12.95 -0.27 2.45
N GLU A 165 -13.19 -1.52 2.06
CA GLU A 165 -12.40 -2.19 1.01
C GLU A 165 -12.64 -1.52 -0.35
N GLY A 166 -13.90 -1.24 -0.70
CA GLY A 166 -14.26 -0.51 -1.91
C GLY A 166 -13.67 0.91 -1.98
N LEU A 167 -13.60 1.61 -0.84
CA LEU A 167 -12.95 2.92 -0.73
C LEU A 167 -11.44 2.84 -0.96
N ALA A 168 -10.76 1.88 -0.34
CA ALA A 168 -9.33 1.66 -0.55
C ALA A 168 -9.01 1.30 -2.01
N LEU A 169 -9.85 0.49 -2.66
CA LEU A 169 -9.71 0.12 -4.06
C LEU A 169 -9.99 1.30 -5.00
N THR A 170 -11.01 2.12 -4.71
CA THR A 170 -11.27 3.38 -5.43
C THR A 170 -10.03 4.26 -5.44
N TYR A 171 -9.41 4.50 -4.27
CA TYR A 171 -8.18 5.30 -4.15
C TYR A 171 -7.06 4.74 -5.02
N LYS A 172 -6.85 3.42 -4.92
CA LYS A 172 -5.80 2.72 -5.66
C LYS A 172 -6.00 2.82 -7.17
N PHE A 173 -7.22 2.62 -7.65
CA PHE A 173 -7.55 2.70 -9.07
C PHE A 173 -7.42 4.12 -9.61
N SER A 174 -7.91 5.11 -8.87
CA SER A 174 -7.74 6.51 -9.23
C SER A 174 -6.27 6.89 -9.37
N ASN A 175 -5.42 6.55 -8.38
CA ASN A 175 -3.98 6.84 -8.46
C ASN A 175 -3.31 6.17 -9.67
N LEU A 176 -3.55 4.87 -9.89
CA LEU A 176 -2.91 4.14 -10.98
C LEU A 176 -3.32 4.68 -12.36
N LEU A 177 -4.60 5.01 -12.56
CA LEU A 177 -5.07 5.59 -13.82
C LEU A 177 -4.47 6.99 -14.05
N MET A 178 -4.47 7.82 -13.01
CA MET A 178 -3.93 9.18 -13.06
C MET A 178 -2.41 9.21 -13.31
N GLU A 179 -1.64 8.28 -12.72
CA GLU A 179 -0.21 8.12 -13.01
C GLU A 179 0.07 7.78 -14.48
N GLN A 180 -0.87 7.11 -15.16
CA GLN A 180 -0.81 6.81 -16.59
C GLN A 180 -1.39 7.93 -17.48
N ARG A 181 -1.64 9.12 -16.91
CA ARG A 181 -2.29 10.26 -17.58
C ARG A 181 -3.68 9.95 -18.13
N ILE A 182 -4.40 9.02 -17.50
CA ILE A 182 -5.80 8.75 -17.80
C ILE A 182 -6.66 9.64 -16.92
N THR A 183 -7.59 10.37 -17.54
CA THR A 183 -8.52 11.26 -16.85
C THR A 183 -9.61 10.45 -16.16
N VAL A 184 -9.80 10.68 -14.86
CA VAL A 184 -10.84 9.98 -14.08
C VAL A 184 -12.12 10.79 -14.06
N LEU A 185 -13.22 10.18 -14.52
CA LEU A 185 -14.57 10.74 -14.49
C LEU A 185 -15.35 10.21 -13.29
N ARG A 186 -15.98 11.10 -12.53
CA ARG A 186 -16.80 10.75 -11.37
C ARG A 186 -17.97 11.70 -11.13
N GLY A 187 -18.78 11.37 -10.14
CA GLY A 187 -19.87 12.22 -9.66
C GLY A 187 -19.50 13.16 -8.51
N ASP A 188 -20.55 13.67 -7.86
CA ASP A 188 -20.54 14.61 -6.73
C ASP A 188 -21.05 14.00 -5.38
N THR A 189 -20.91 12.67 -5.20
CA THR A 189 -21.34 11.91 -4.01
C THR A 189 -20.23 11.59 -3.00
N ARG A 190 -20.51 11.78 -1.70
CA ARG A 190 -19.54 11.98 -0.59
C ARG A 190 -18.29 11.07 -0.52
N ASP A 191 -18.43 9.76 -0.70
CA ASP A 191 -17.36 8.83 -0.26
C ASP A 191 -16.34 8.50 -1.37
N ILE A 192 -16.80 8.15 -2.58
CA ILE A 192 -15.91 7.95 -3.75
C ILE A 192 -15.23 9.25 -4.14
N ASP A 193 -15.98 10.35 -4.13
CA ASP A 193 -15.51 11.66 -4.53
C ASP A 193 -14.35 12.18 -3.69
N THR A 194 -14.46 12.06 -2.37
CA THR A 194 -13.42 12.54 -1.46
C THR A 194 -12.13 11.79 -1.77
N ILE A 195 -12.23 10.50 -2.06
CA ILE A 195 -11.08 9.64 -2.32
C ILE A 195 -10.47 9.89 -3.71
N THR A 196 -11.27 9.97 -4.76
CA THR A 196 -10.77 10.28 -6.11
C THR A 196 -10.12 11.66 -6.15
N HIS A 197 -10.73 12.65 -5.48
CA HIS A 197 -10.14 13.99 -5.40
C HIS A 197 -8.83 14.00 -4.59
N ILE A 198 -8.72 13.21 -3.52
CA ILE A 198 -7.44 13.04 -2.81
C ILE A 198 -6.39 12.44 -3.75
N ALA A 199 -6.74 11.43 -4.56
CA ALA A 199 -5.83 10.85 -5.55
C ALA A 199 -5.35 11.88 -6.60
N THR A 200 -6.23 12.80 -7.05
CA THR A 200 -5.83 13.91 -7.94
C THR A 200 -4.79 14.82 -7.30
N ARG A 201 -4.82 15.01 -5.98
CA ARG A 201 -3.86 15.84 -5.25
C ARG A 201 -2.54 15.12 -4.97
N ASP A 202 -2.59 13.80 -4.85
CA ASP A 202 -1.42 12.95 -4.61
C ASP A 202 -0.65 12.62 -5.89
N THR A 203 -1.23 12.93 -7.05
CA THR A 203 -0.65 12.71 -8.38
C THR A 203 -0.62 13.99 -9.21
N GLU A 204 0.04 13.97 -10.37
CA GLU A 204 -0.09 15.01 -11.40
C GLU A 204 -1.27 14.72 -12.36
N GLY A 205 -2.30 14.01 -11.87
CA GLY A 205 -3.42 13.52 -12.66
C GLY A 205 -4.55 14.51 -12.90
N PHE A 206 -5.48 14.11 -13.77
CA PHE A 206 -6.64 14.91 -14.19
C PHE A 206 -7.97 14.28 -13.74
N GLU A 207 -8.95 15.11 -13.41
CA GLU A 207 -10.30 14.63 -13.05
C GLU A 207 -11.44 15.45 -13.70
N ILE A 208 -12.55 14.76 -13.97
CA ILE A 208 -13.83 15.37 -14.36
C ILE A 208 -14.90 15.03 -13.33
N ILE A 209 -15.62 16.05 -12.88
CA ILE A 209 -16.66 15.97 -11.85
C ILE A 209 -18.00 16.33 -12.48
N VAL A 210 -18.96 15.40 -12.48
CA VAL A 210 -20.33 15.67 -12.93
C VAL A 210 -21.24 15.93 -11.73
N LEU A 211 -21.80 17.13 -11.68
CA LEU A 211 -22.68 17.59 -10.61
C LEU A 211 -24.13 17.13 -10.82
N SER A 212 -24.79 16.82 -9.70
CA SER A 212 -26.25 16.66 -9.60
C SER A 212 -26.96 17.95 -9.13
N ASP A 213 -26.17 18.96 -8.75
CA ASP A 213 -26.56 20.34 -8.45
C ASP A 213 -26.30 21.28 -9.65
N GLY A 214 -26.91 22.46 -9.62
CA GLY A 214 -26.53 23.60 -10.46
C GLY A 214 -25.10 24.06 -10.16
N ILE A 215 -24.37 24.45 -11.20
CA ILE A 215 -22.94 24.78 -11.08
C ILE A 215 -22.68 25.96 -10.12
N LEU A 216 -23.51 27.01 -10.13
CA LEU A 216 -23.36 28.17 -9.26
C LEU A 216 -23.74 27.84 -7.81
N ALA A 217 -24.77 27.02 -7.62
CA ALA A 217 -25.15 26.50 -6.30
C ALA A 217 -24.03 25.66 -5.66
N ASN A 218 -23.26 24.93 -6.47
CA ASN A 218 -22.17 24.07 -6.00
C ASN A 218 -20.83 24.80 -5.83
N LEU A 219 -20.43 25.67 -6.77
CA LEU A 219 -19.20 26.48 -6.68
C LEU A 219 -19.16 27.32 -5.38
N TYR A 220 -20.32 27.77 -4.91
CA TYR A 220 -20.46 28.42 -3.61
C TYR A 220 -20.05 27.51 -2.42
N LYS A 221 -20.42 26.23 -2.46
CA LYS A 221 -20.09 25.22 -1.43
C LYS A 221 -18.60 24.84 -1.48
N LEU A 222 -18.05 24.65 -2.68
CA LEU A 222 -16.65 24.26 -2.88
C LEU A 222 -15.67 25.33 -2.38
N ARG A 223 -15.96 26.62 -2.59
CA ARG A 223 -15.12 27.74 -2.14
C ARG A 223 -15.17 28.00 -0.62
N LYS A 224 -16.25 27.64 0.08
CA LYS A 224 -16.35 27.78 1.55
C LYS A 224 -15.65 26.66 2.33
N GLY A 225 -15.32 25.53 1.70
CA GLY A 225 -14.88 24.30 2.36
C GLY A 225 -13.36 24.10 2.54
N ASN A 226 -12.51 25.12 2.38
CA ASN A 226 -11.04 24.98 2.36
C ASN A 226 -10.49 23.95 1.32
N LYS A 227 -11.28 23.55 0.31
CA LYS A 227 -10.84 22.69 -0.78
C LYS A 227 -10.40 23.56 -1.95
N GLN A 228 -9.09 23.74 -2.12
CA GLN A 228 -8.53 24.40 -3.30
C GLN A 228 -8.68 23.45 -4.49
N ILE A 229 -9.44 23.87 -5.51
CA ILE A 229 -9.57 23.15 -6.78
C ILE A 229 -8.54 23.74 -7.73
N ASP A 230 -7.73 22.89 -8.35
CA ASP A 230 -6.81 23.29 -9.42
C ASP A 230 -7.56 23.26 -10.75
N GLU A 231 -7.96 24.43 -11.23
CA GLU A 231 -8.72 24.59 -12.48
C GLU A 231 -7.96 24.09 -13.72
N SER A 232 -6.63 23.96 -13.65
CA SER A 232 -5.83 23.40 -14.73
C SER A 232 -5.92 21.87 -14.81
N LYS A 233 -6.21 21.22 -13.68
CA LYS A 233 -6.27 19.76 -13.54
C LYS A 233 -7.68 19.19 -13.42
N THR A 234 -8.67 20.06 -13.26
CA THR A 234 -10.06 19.66 -12.98
C THR A 234 -11.03 20.29 -13.96
N LEU A 235 -12.02 19.50 -14.40
CA LEU A 235 -13.22 19.98 -15.06
C LEU A 235 -14.46 19.66 -14.22
N ILE A 236 -15.29 20.66 -13.98
CA ILE A 236 -16.60 20.50 -13.33
C ILE A 236 -17.69 20.72 -14.38
N LEU A 237 -18.59 19.75 -14.50
CA LEU A 237 -19.73 19.79 -15.41
C LEU A 237 -21.05 19.77 -14.63
N SER A 238 -22.00 20.58 -15.05
CA SER A 238 -23.41 20.48 -14.66
C SER A 238 -24.29 20.60 -15.90
N PHE A 239 -25.47 19.99 -15.85
CA PHE A 239 -26.46 19.99 -16.93
C PHE A 239 -27.83 20.50 -16.44
N THR A 240 -27.88 20.97 -15.18
CA THR A 240 -29.09 21.49 -14.54
C THR A 240 -29.06 23.02 -14.52
N ASP A 241 -30.19 23.64 -14.18
CA ASP A 241 -30.25 25.09 -13.99
C ASP A 241 -29.13 25.56 -13.04
N PRO A 242 -28.36 26.61 -13.36
CA PRO A 242 -27.17 26.99 -12.60
C PRO A 242 -27.35 27.16 -11.08
N HIS A 243 -28.55 27.55 -10.63
CA HIS A 243 -28.86 27.72 -9.21
C HIS A 243 -29.60 26.54 -8.58
N LEU A 244 -29.83 25.46 -9.34
CA LEU A 244 -30.60 24.32 -8.89
C LEU A 244 -29.95 23.61 -7.70
N HIS A 245 -30.78 23.23 -6.75
CA HIS A 245 -30.38 22.38 -5.63
C HIS A 245 -30.80 20.94 -5.83
N TRP A 246 -30.02 20.05 -5.22
CA TRP A 246 -30.06 18.61 -5.37
C TRP A 246 -31.46 18.04 -5.18
N THR A 247 -31.82 17.12 -6.08
CA THR A 247 -32.95 16.19 -5.87
C THR A 247 -32.54 14.78 -6.30
N PRO A 248 -33.20 13.73 -5.79
CA PRO A 248 -32.94 12.35 -6.22
C PRO A 248 -33.07 12.14 -7.74
N TYR A 249 -33.97 12.89 -8.40
CA TYR A 249 -34.14 12.85 -9.85
C TYR A 249 -32.86 13.30 -10.58
N TRP A 250 -32.24 14.38 -10.14
CA TRP A 250 -31.01 14.89 -10.76
C TRP A 250 -29.78 14.02 -10.46
N GLU A 251 -29.74 13.32 -9.32
CA GLU A 251 -28.70 12.32 -9.05
C GLU A 251 -28.78 11.13 -10.03
N ILE A 252 -30.00 10.66 -10.34
CA ILE A 252 -30.22 9.61 -11.34
C ILE A 252 -29.76 10.08 -12.72
N ARG A 253 -30.19 11.28 -13.14
CA ARG A 253 -29.80 11.88 -14.43
C ARG A 253 -28.28 12.10 -14.52
N ARG A 254 -27.63 12.50 -13.42
CA ARG A 254 -26.17 12.66 -13.36
C ARG A 254 -25.44 11.34 -13.57
N ASN A 255 -25.91 10.25 -12.98
CA ASN A 255 -25.31 8.94 -13.18
C ASN A 255 -25.43 8.48 -14.64
N GLN A 256 -26.59 8.71 -15.27
CA GLN A 256 -26.75 8.47 -16.72
C GLN A 256 -25.72 9.24 -17.55
N LEU A 257 -25.43 10.48 -17.17
CA LEU A 257 -24.43 11.32 -17.83
C LEU A 257 -23.01 10.75 -17.69
N ILE A 258 -22.62 10.29 -16.48
CA ILE A 258 -21.31 9.65 -16.25
C ILE A 258 -21.15 8.40 -17.11
N PHE A 259 -22.15 7.51 -17.10
CA PHE A 259 -22.14 6.29 -17.92
C PHE A 259 -22.12 6.60 -19.42
N SER A 260 -22.69 7.72 -19.84
CA SER A 260 -22.70 8.14 -21.24
C SER A 260 -21.36 8.75 -21.67
N LEU A 261 -20.71 9.55 -20.82
CA LEU A 261 -19.46 10.25 -21.12
C LEU A 261 -18.22 9.34 -21.26
N SER A 262 -18.21 8.15 -20.65
CA SER A 262 -17.06 7.25 -20.70
C SER A 262 -17.41 5.91 -21.35
N ASP A 263 -16.49 5.38 -22.15
CA ASP A 263 -16.59 4.05 -22.77
C ASP A 263 -15.97 2.96 -21.90
N ASN A 264 -15.23 3.34 -20.86
CA ASN A 264 -14.52 2.47 -19.93
C ASN A 264 -14.97 2.77 -18.51
N ILE A 265 -15.76 1.88 -17.91
CA ILE A 265 -16.43 2.14 -16.64
C ILE A 265 -16.01 1.09 -15.60
N ILE A 266 -15.50 1.54 -14.46
CA ILE A 266 -15.21 0.72 -13.28
C ILE A 266 -16.36 0.85 -12.28
N VAL A 267 -17.03 -0.26 -12.01
CA VAL A 267 -18.04 -0.41 -10.97
C VAL A 267 -17.39 -1.03 -9.74
N VAL A 268 -17.24 -0.23 -8.69
CA VAL A 268 -16.62 -0.65 -7.44
C VAL A 268 -17.61 -1.45 -6.60
N GLU A 269 -18.82 -0.92 -6.37
CA GLU A 269 -19.89 -1.61 -5.66
C GLU A 269 -21.26 -1.16 -6.18
N ALA A 270 -22.14 -2.10 -6.53
CA ALA A 270 -23.51 -1.86 -6.97
C ALA A 270 -24.51 -2.68 -6.15
N ARG A 271 -25.66 -2.07 -5.84
CA ARG A 271 -26.79 -2.74 -5.16
C ARG A 271 -27.80 -3.27 -6.15
N GLU A 272 -28.43 -4.39 -5.81
CA GLU A 272 -29.56 -4.95 -6.56
C GLU A 272 -30.71 -3.95 -6.62
N GLY A 273 -31.27 -3.76 -7.82
CA GLY A 273 -32.32 -2.76 -8.09
C GLY A 273 -31.85 -1.31 -7.99
N GLY A 274 -30.55 -1.07 -7.89
CA GLY A 274 -29.97 0.28 -7.84
C GLY A 274 -29.61 0.82 -9.22
N ILE A 275 -29.56 2.15 -9.34
CA ILE A 275 -29.28 2.83 -10.62
C ILE A 275 -27.95 2.41 -11.28
N ILE A 276 -26.92 2.06 -10.50
CA ILE A 276 -25.62 1.61 -11.03
C ILE A 276 -25.75 0.24 -11.71
N MET A 277 -26.60 -0.64 -11.19
CA MET A 277 -26.90 -1.93 -11.82
C MET A 277 -27.65 -1.72 -13.14
N ASP A 278 -28.65 -0.83 -13.15
CA ASP A 278 -29.45 -0.55 -14.35
C ASP A 278 -28.60 0.10 -15.44
N GLU A 279 -27.87 1.17 -15.13
CA GLU A 279 -27.01 1.86 -16.09
C GLU A 279 -25.80 1.01 -16.51
N GLY A 280 -25.26 0.18 -15.61
CA GLY A 280 -24.25 -0.82 -15.96
C GLY A 280 -24.75 -1.85 -16.96
N THR A 281 -25.99 -2.33 -16.79
CA THR A 281 -26.62 -3.26 -17.73
C THR A 281 -26.82 -2.62 -19.11
N LYS A 282 -27.35 -1.40 -19.15
CA LYS A 282 -27.49 -0.64 -20.41
C LYS A 282 -26.16 -0.34 -21.08
N ALA A 283 -25.12 -0.05 -20.30
CA ALA A 283 -23.78 0.20 -20.83
C ALA A 283 -23.20 -1.05 -21.52
N LEU A 284 -23.39 -2.23 -20.93
CA LEU A 284 -23.03 -3.51 -21.57
C LEU A 284 -23.80 -3.73 -22.87
N GLU A 285 -25.11 -3.46 -22.89
CA GLU A 285 -25.96 -3.59 -24.09
C GLU A 285 -25.53 -2.63 -25.21
N LYS A 286 -25.05 -1.43 -24.86
CA LYS A 286 -24.46 -0.46 -25.80
C LYS A 286 -23.01 -0.77 -26.19
N GLY A 287 -22.45 -1.91 -25.76
CA GLY A 287 -21.10 -2.33 -26.10
C GLY A 287 -19.98 -1.60 -25.35
N LYS A 288 -20.31 -0.85 -24.29
CA LYS A 288 -19.30 -0.20 -23.44
C LYS A 288 -18.53 -1.22 -22.59
N LYS A 289 -17.29 -0.91 -22.26
CA LYS A 289 -16.42 -1.80 -21.48
C LYS A 289 -16.67 -1.57 -19.99
N LEU A 290 -17.47 -2.45 -19.41
CA LEU A 290 -17.77 -2.44 -17.99
C LEU A 290 -16.82 -3.39 -17.23
N PHE A 291 -16.13 -2.84 -16.24
CA PHE A 291 -15.28 -3.59 -15.32
C PHE A 291 -15.88 -3.55 -13.93
N VAL A 292 -16.03 -4.70 -13.26
CA VAL A 292 -16.76 -4.81 -11.99
C VAL A 292 -15.91 -5.52 -10.95
N LEU A 293 -15.81 -4.94 -9.76
CA LEU A 293 -15.05 -5.57 -8.67
C LEU A 293 -15.67 -6.90 -8.22
N ARG A 294 -14.79 -7.89 -8.08
CA ARG A 294 -15.05 -9.19 -7.46
C ARG A 294 -14.40 -9.21 -6.08
N TYR A 295 -15.24 -9.38 -5.08
CA TYR A 295 -14.85 -9.56 -3.68
C TYR A 295 -14.80 -11.06 -3.34
N GLU A 296 -13.94 -11.44 -2.38
CA GLU A 296 -13.99 -12.78 -1.80
C GLU A 296 -15.30 -12.99 -1.01
N GLU A 297 -15.70 -11.96 -0.25
CA GLU A 297 -16.98 -11.87 0.43
C GLU A 297 -17.64 -10.54 0.04
N TYR A 298 -18.77 -10.59 -0.67
CA TYR A 298 -19.42 -9.39 -1.18
C TYR A 298 -20.08 -8.58 -0.06
N PRO A 299 -19.72 -7.29 0.11
CA PRO A 299 -20.46 -6.43 1.03
C PRO A 299 -21.87 -6.19 0.51
N LYS A 300 -22.81 -5.83 1.40
CA LYS A 300 -24.22 -5.56 1.04
C LYS A 300 -24.37 -4.48 -0.05
N SER A 301 -23.45 -3.54 -0.10
CA SER A 301 -23.36 -2.48 -1.09
C SER A 301 -22.96 -2.96 -2.49
N ALA A 302 -22.41 -4.16 -2.60
CA ALA A 302 -21.95 -4.81 -3.84
C ALA A 302 -22.83 -6.00 -4.26
N SER A 303 -24.08 -6.08 -3.80
CA SER A 303 -24.95 -7.24 -4.05
C SER A 303 -25.23 -7.50 -5.54
N ALA A 304 -25.18 -6.47 -6.39
CA ALA A 304 -25.35 -6.60 -7.84
C ALA A 304 -24.06 -6.84 -8.63
N ASN A 305 -22.87 -6.75 -8.01
CA ASN A 305 -21.61 -6.90 -8.74
C ASN A 305 -21.51 -8.27 -9.43
N LYS A 306 -21.94 -9.33 -8.74
CA LYS A 306 -21.93 -10.68 -9.31
C LYS A 306 -22.84 -10.78 -10.54
N PHE A 307 -24.02 -10.17 -10.48
CA PHE A 307 -24.96 -10.13 -11.60
C PHE A 307 -24.37 -9.39 -12.81
N LEU A 308 -23.73 -8.23 -12.61
CA LEU A 308 -23.11 -7.48 -13.71
C LEU A 308 -21.98 -8.28 -14.38
N ILE A 309 -21.18 -9.01 -13.58
CA ILE A 309 -20.15 -9.91 -14.10
C ILE A 309 -20.78 -11.05 -14.92
N GLU A 310 -21.86 -11.66 -14.43
CA GLU A 310 -22.60 -12.71 -15.15
C GLU A 310 -23.24 -12.19 -16.45
N LYS A 311 -23.57 -10.89 -16.53
CA LYS A 311 -24.07 -10.21 -17.73
C LYS A 311 -23.01 -9.85 -18.76
N GLY A 312 -21.73 -10.10 -18.48
CA GLY A 312 -20.62 -9.86 -19.41
C GLY A 312 -19.65 -8.75 -18.98
N ALA A 313 -19.81 -8.18 -17.78
CA ALA A 313 -18.81 -7.28 -17.25
C ALA A 313 -17.52 -8.03 -16.91
N LYS A 314 -16.38 -7.37 -17.16
CA LYS A 314 -15.06 -7.93 -16.87
C LYS A 314 -14.76 -7.86 -15.37
N PRO A 315 -14.49 -8.99 -14.70
CA PRO A 315 -14.24 -8.99 -13.26
C PRO A 315 -12.86 -8.40 -12.93
N ILE A 316 -12.80 -7.48 -11.97
CA ILE A 316 -11.55 -7.02 -11.35
C ILE A 316 -11.43 -7.65 -9.96
N SER A 317 -10.42 -8.48 -9.71
CA SER A 317 -10.21 -9.06 -8.37
C SER A 317 -9.71 -8.02 -7.35
N SER A 318 -10.21 -8.04 -6.12
CA SER A 318 -9.64 -7.22 -5.04
C SER A 318 -8.22 -7.63 -4.62
N VAL A 319 -7.86 -8.92 -4.77
CA VAL A 319 -6.56 -9.49 -4.32
C VAL A 319 -5.41 -9.28 -5.32
N ALA A 320 -5.69 -9.31 -6.63
CA ALA A 320 -4.69 -9.17 -7.72
C ALA A 320 -4.96 -7.92 -8.59
N SER A 321 -5.29 -6.80 -7.92
CA SER A 321 -5.93 -5.66 -8.58
C SER A 321 -5.07 -4.89 -9.60
N THR A 322 -3.78 -5.21 -9.78
CA THR A 322 -2.90 -4.59 -10.79
C THR A 322 -3.02 -5.27 -12.16
N GLN A 323 -3.09 -6.61 -12.15
CA GLN A 323 -3.12 -7.45 -13.34
C GLN A 323 -4.38 -7.25 -14.18
N ASN A 324 -5.50 -6.93 -13.54
CA ASN A 324 -6.78 -6.66 -14.21
C ASN A 324 -7.00 -5.17 -14.53
N LEU A 325 -6.25 -4.26 -13.90
CA LEU A 325 -6.29 -2.83 -14.27
C LEU A 325 -5.60 -2.59 -15.62
N ARG A 326 -4.65 -3.46 -15.97
CA ARG A 326 -4.00 -3.49 -17.28
C ARG A 326 -5.01 -3.53 -18.41
N GLU A 327 -6.04 -4.36 -18.32
CA GLU A 327 -7.09 -4.41 -19.33
C GLU A 327 -7.88 -3.10 -19.45
N VAL A 328 -8.04 -2.36 -18.34
CA VAL A 328 -8.67 -1.03 -18.35
C VAL A 328 -7.76 -0.01 -19.02
N ILE A 329 -6.45 -0.07 -18.76
CA ILE A 329 -5.47 0.84 -19.38
C ILE A 329 -5.33 0.54 -20.87
N GLU A 330 -5.23 -0.74 -21.25
CA GLU A 330 -5.20 -1.21 -22.64
C GLU A 330 -6.47 -0.80 -23.39
N SER A 331 -7.63 -0.91 -22.73
CA SER A 331 -8.91 -0.60 -23.37
C SER A 331 -9.11 0.88 -23.68
N VAL A 332 -8.36 1.74 -23.01
CA VAL A 332 -8.39 3.20 -23.13
C VAL A 332 -7.26 3.69 -24.06
N THR A 333 -6.04 3.20 -23.88
CA THR A 333 -4.86 3.72 -24.59
C THR A 333 -4.66 3.11 -25.98
N GLY A 334 -5.34 2.01 -26.31
CA GLY A 334 -5.25 1.34 -27.61
C GLY A 334 -3.89 0.70 -27.92
N ALA A 335 -2.91 0.89 -27.05
CA ALA A 335 -1.63 0.19 -27.12
C ALA A 335 -1.84 -1.25 -26.64
N GLU A 336 -1.45 -2.24 -27.46
CA GLU A 336 -0.88 -3.45 -26.88
C GLU A 336 0.19 -2.94 -25.93
N THR A 337 -0.01 -3.12 -24.62
CA THR A 337 1.05 -2.74 -23.69
C THR A 337 2.28 -3.50 -24.14
N ILE A 338 3.31 -2.76 -24.56
CA ILE A 338 4.64 -3.30 -24.85
C ILE A 338 4.91 -4.37 -23.79
N GLU A 339 5.11 -5.60 -24.23
CA GLU A 339 5.45 -6.69 -23.33
C GLU A 339 6.57 -6.26 -22.40
N LYS A 340 6.22 -6.18 -21.11
CA LYS A 340 7.01 -6.20 -19.85
C LYS A 340 6.35 -5.20 -18.90
N THR A 341 5.64 -5.60 -17.85
CA THR A 341 6.26 -6.17 -16.64
C THR A 341 5.19 -6.76 -15.69
N GLU A 342 4.44 -7.76 -16.13
CA GLU A 342 3.79 -8.72 -15.21
C GLU A 342 4.03 -10.15 -15.71
N GLN A 343 5.30 -10.49 -15.93
CA GLN A 343 5.75 -11.75 -15.34
C GLN A 343 5.83 -11.49 -13.84
N LYS A 344 5.64 -12.52 -13.00
CA LYS A 344 6.17 -12.49 -11.64
C LYS A 344 7.52 -11.76 -11.70
N LYS A 345 7.66 -10.62 -11.02
CA LYS A 345 8.95 -9.94 -10.97
C LYS A 345 9.88 -10.87 -10.19
N ASP A 346 10.57 -11.75 -10.91
CA ASP A 346 11.39 -12.84 -10.37
C ASP A 346 12.65 -12.32 -9.63
N LEU A 347 12.74 -11.03 -9.29
CA LEU A 347 13.86 -10.43 -8.57
C LEU A 347 13.48 -9.62 -7.32
N GLY A 348 12.25 -9.73 -6.79
CA GLY A 348 11.91 -9.02 -5.54
C GLY A 348 12.01 -7.50 -5.64
N GLN A 349 11.79 -6.93 -6.83
CA GLN A 349 11.76 -5.48 -7.05
C GLN A 349 10.44 -4.89 -6.54
N TYR A 350 10.48 -4.08 -5.48
CA TYR A 350 9.31 -3.43 -4.89
C TYR A 350 9.24 -1.93 -5.26
N PHE A 351 8.13 -1.50 -5.86
CA PHE A 351 7.83 -0.07 -6.07
C PHE A 351 7.76 0.64 -4.71
N THR A 352 8.51 1.73 -4.54
CA THR A 352 8.52 2.47 -3.27
C THR A 352 7.58 3.67 -3.38
N PRO A 353 6.55 3.79 -2.53
CA PRO A 353 5.64 4.94 -2.58
C PRO A 353 6.38 6.27 -2.43
N GLN A 354 5.99 7.29 -3.20
CA GLN A 354 6.64 8.61 -3.15
C GLN A 354 6.63 9.23 -1.74
N THR A 355 5.57 8.99 -0.97
CA THR A 355 5.46 9.44 0.42
C THR A 355 6.55 8.86 1.33
N VAL A 356 6.98 7.61 1.07
CA VAL A 356 8.09 6.95 1.76
C VAL A 356 9.43 7.52 1.30
N VAL A 357 9.62 7.72 -0.02
CA VAL A 357 10.83 8.34 -0.59
C VAL A 357 11.05 9.73 0.01
N LYS A 358 10.01 10.59 -0.04
CA LYS A 358 10.03 11.91 0.57
C LYS A 358 10.38 11.86 2.05
N PHE A 359 9.75 10.97 2.80
CA PHE A 359 10.03 10.82 4.23
C PHE A 359 11.49 10.44 4.50
N MET A 360 12.06 9.52 3.74
CA MET A 360 13.48 9.15 3.88
C MET A 360 14.39 10.35 3.64
N TYR A 361 14.08 11.17 2.63
CA TYR A 361 14.81 12.41 2.39
C TYR A 361 14.60 13.50 3.44
N ASP A 362 13.40 13.64 4.01
CA ASP A 362 13.17 14.59 5.11
C ASP A 362 14.04 14.26 6.34
N ILE A 363 14.18 12.96 6.65
CA ILE A 363 15.06 12.48 7.73
C ILE A 363 16.53 12.70 7.35
N THR A 364 16.97 12.30 6.16
CA THR A 364 18.38 12.42 5.76
C THR A 364 18.81 13.87 5.58
N LYS A 365 17.94 14.80 5.12
CA LYS A 365 18.21 16.25 5.11
C LYS A 365 18.46 16.80 6.52
N THR A 366 17.81 16.22 7.54
CA THR A 366 18.06 16.60 8.94
C THR A 366 19.42 16.10 9.44
N LEU A 367 19.88 14.95 8.92
CA LEU A 367 21.14 14.29 9.31
C LEU A 367 22.36 14.81 8.53
N CYS A 368 22.26 14.85 7.21
CA CYS A 368 23.29 15.24 6.28
C CYS A 368 23.07 16.71 5.85
N GLN A 369 23.80 17.61 6.50
CA GLN A 369 23.75 19.05 6.21
C GLN A 369 24.79 19.48 5.17
N LYS A 370 25.40 18.52 4.45
CA LYS A 370 26.37 18.82 3.40
C LYS A 370 25.65 19.40 2.19
N GLU A 371 26.16 20.51 1.67
CA GLU A 371 25.73 21.05 0.38
C GLU A 371 26.17 20.11 -0.75
N ASN A 372 25.24 19.78 -1.65
CA ASN A 372 25.48 18.92 -2.82
C ASN A 372 26.11 17.54 -2.48
N PRO A 373 25.43 16.70 -1.67
CA PRO A 373 25.96 15.41 -1.25
C PRO A 373 26.03 14.40 -2.41
N LYS A 374 27.07 13.56 -2.42
CA LYS A 374 27.18 12.43 -3.34
C LYS A 374 26.30 11.28 -2.86
N ILE A 375 25.31 10.90 -3.66
CA ILE A 375 24.26 9.93 -3.31
C ILE A 375 24.31 8.72 -4.23
N ILE A 376 24.12 7.52 -3.67
CA ILE A 376 23.91 6.30 -4.47
C ILE A 376 22.71 5.47 -4.01
N ASP A 377 21.99 4.93 -5.00
CA ASP A 377 21.07 3.80 -4.84
C ASP A 377 21.62 2.57 -5.59
N PRO A 378 22.15 1.55 -4.87
CA PRO A 378 22.77 0.39 -5.49
C PRO A 378 21.77 -0.67 -5.98
N ALA A 379 20.46 -0.44 -5.84
CA ALA A 379 19.40 -1.29 -6.39
C ALA A 379 18.25 -0.41 -6.87
N CYS A 380 18.57 0.51 -7.78
CA CYS A 380 17.74 1.68 -8.02
C CYS A 380 16.45 1.42 -8.79
N GLY A 381 16.34 0.28 -9.49
CA GLY A 381 15.18 -0.02 -10.34
C GLY A 381 14.92 1.12 -11.32
N GLU A 382 13.75 1.74 -11.22
CA GLU A 382 13.34 2.87 -12.05
C GLU A 382 14.03 4.19 -11.68
N GLY A 383 14.78 4.22 -10.57
CA GLY A 383 15.52 5.39 -10.10
C GLY A 383 14.70 6.37 -9.27
N ILE A 384 13.59 5.95 -8.65
CA ILE A 384 12.65 6.84 -7.94
C ILE A 384 13.33 7.69 -6.85
N PHE A 385 14.26 7.10 -6.09
CA PHE A 385 15.01 7.83 -5.06
C PHE A 385 15.92 8.91 -5.65
N LEU A 386 16.57 8.61 -6.78
CA LEU A 386 17.52 9.52 -7.43
C LEU A 386 16.79 10.63 -8.18
N LYS A 387 15.69 10.28 -8.86
CA LYS A 387 14.78 11.24 -9.49
C LYS A 387 14.25 12.25 -8.48
N TYR A 388 13.75 11.78 -7.33
CA TYR A 388 13.26 12.66 -6.27
C TYR A 388 14.35 13.61 -5.74
N ALA A 389 15.58 13.13 -5.57
CA ALA A 389 16.69 13.99 -5.15
C ALA A 389 17.02 15.09 -6.16
N LEU A 390 16.95 14.77 -7.46
CA LEU A 390 17.17 15.73 -8.54
C LEU A 390 16.05 16.78 -8.58
N GLU A 391 14.79 16.35 -8.56
CA GLU A 391 13.61 17.23 -8.66
C GLU A 391 13.48 18.19 -7.47
N GLU A 392 13.81 17.73 -6.26
CA GLU A 392 13.79 18.53 -5.03
C GLU A 392 15.07 19.35 -4.80
N GLY A 393 16.00 19.35 -5.76
CA GLY A 393 17.25 20.10 -5.67
C GLY A 393 18.12 19.71 -4.48
N ILE A 394 18.08 18.44 -4.05
CA ILE A 394 18.91 17.93 -2.95
C ILE A 394 20.39 17.93 -3.35
N THR A 395 20.65 17.53 -4.58
CA THR A 395 21.96 17.49 -5.21
C THR A 395 21.79 17.58 -6.72
N ASP A 396 22.87 17.90 -7.43
CA ASP A 396 22.89 17.83 -8.88
C ASP A 396 22.99 16.39 -9.42
N GLY A 397 22.73 16.26 -10.72
CA GLY A 397 22.84 15.02 -11.48
C GLY A 397 24.21 14.35 -11.46
N ASP A 398 25.27 15.13 -11.39
CA ASP A 398 26.65 14.65 -11.40
C ASP A 398 27.05 13.92 -10.10
N ASN A 399 26.33 14.20 -9.03
CA ASN A 399 26.51 13.58 -7.72
C ASN A 399 25.52 12.43 -7.44
N LEU A 400 24.63 12.11 -8.37
CA LEU A 400 23.67 11.02 -8.26
C LEU A 400 24.12 9.78 -9.02
N TYR A 401 24.22 8.66 -8.31
CA TYR A 401 24.64 7.36 -8.86
C TYR A 401 23.55 6.32 -8.64
N GLY A 402 23.25 5.53 -9.67
CA GLY A 402 22.29 4.44 -9.57
C GLY A 402 22.77 3.19 -10.30
N CYS A 403 22.47 2.04 -9.73
CA CYS A 403 22.69 0.75 -10.38
C CYS A 403 21.47 -0.14 -10.31
N ASP A 404 21.19 -0.82 -11.43
CA ASP A 404 20.32 -1.97 -11.42
C ASP A 404 20.91 -3.08 -12.30
N ILE A 405 20.66 -4.33 -11.92
CA ILE A 405 21.12 -5.50 -12.68
C ILE A 405 20.21 -5.78 -13.88
N ASP A 406 18.94 -5.36 -13.81
CA ASP A 406 17.95 -5.57 -14.86
C ASP A 406 18.15 -4.60 -16.02
N ARG A 407 18.49 -5.12 -17.20
CA ARG A 407 18.66 -4.29 -18.41
C ARG A 407 17.38 -3.59 -18.84
N CYS A 408 16.21 -4.11 -18.47
CA CYS A 408 14.92 -3.56 -18.91
C CYS A 408 14.63 -2.20 -18.28
N VAL A 409 15.20 -1.86 -17.11
CA VAL A 409 14.97 -0.54 -16.51
C VAL A 409 15.56 0.61 -17.34
N ARG A 410 16.48 0.31 -18.26
CA ARG A 410 17.09 1.32 -19.14
C ARG A 410 16.07 2.01 -20.04
N GLU A 411 15.05 1.28 -20.52
CA GLU A 411 13.97 1.85 -21.34
C GLU A 411 13.17 2.89 -20.55
N LYS A 412 12.93 2.61 -19.26
CA LYS A 412 12.22 3.52 -18.34
C LYS A 412 13.06 4.76 -18.02
N TRP A 413 14.36 4.58 -17.79
CA TRP A 413 15.27 5.70 -17.58
C TRP A 413 15.34 6.63 -18.81
N ASN A 414 15.30 6.07 -20.02
CA ASN A 414 15.22 6.85 -21.25
C ASN A 414 13.90 7.62 -21.36
N ALA A 415 12.76 6.94 -21.13
CA ALA A 415 11.43 7.55 -21.18
C ALA A 415 11.27 8.71 -20.18
N LEU A 416 11.98 8.65 -19.05
CA LEU A 416 12.00 9.70 -18.03
C LEU A 416 13.15 10.70 -18.20
N GLU A 417 13.93 10.60 -19.28
CA GLU A 417 15.14 11.41 -19.51
C GLU A 417 16.14 11.42 -18.34
N LEU A 418 16.19 10.35 -17.54
CA LEU A 418 17.07 10.30 -16.38
C LEU A 418 18.52 10.03 -16.78
N LEU A 419 18.76 9.31 -17.88
CA LEU A 419 20.11 8.97 -18.35
C LEU A 419 20.93 10.18 -18.82
N SER A 420 20.28 11.27 -19.22
CA SER A 420 20.95 12.53 -19.54
C SER A 420 21.19 13.40 -18.31
N LYS A 421 20.57 13.08 -17.18
CA LYS A 421 20.54 13.90 -15.96
C LYS A 421 21.21 13.24 -14.76
N ILE A 422 21.41 11.92 -14.75
CA ILE A 422 21.88 11.13 -13.60
C ILE A 422 22.85 10.04 -14.07
N LYS A 423 23.83 9.68 -13.25
CA LYS A 423 24.77 8.57 -13.53
C LYS A 423 24.13 7.21 -13.21
N LEU A 424 23.37 6.68 -14.16
CA LEU A 424 22.68 5.38 -14.06
C LEU A 424 23.40 4.30 -14.86
N PHE A 425 23.62 3.14 -14.24
CA PHE A 425 24.39 2.05 -14.82
C PHE A 425 23.66 0.72 -14.72
N ILE A 426 23.74 -0.07 -15.79
CA ILE A 426 23.35 -1.48 -15.73
C ILE A 426 24.54 -2.27 -15.16
N HIS A 427 24.52 -2.54 -13.87
CA HIS A 427 25.62 -3.15 -13.12
C HIS A 427 25.10 -3.88 -11.89
N ASN A 428 25.83 -4.91 -11.45
CA ASN A 428 25.50 -5.57 -10.19
C ASN A 428 25.88 -4.66 -9.02
N GLY A 429 24.88 -4.07 -8.36
CA GLY A 429 25.07 -3.14 -7.26
C GLY A 429 25.82 -3.69 -6.04
N LEU A 430 25.97 -5.01 -5.91
CA LEU A 430 26.79 -5.65 -4.88
C LEU A 430 28.30 -5.59 -5.17
N LEU A 431 28.71 -5.16 -6.37
CA LEU A 431 30.10 -5.17 -6.81
C LEU A 431 30.66 -3.76 -6.99
N ASP A 432 31.93 -3.58 -6.63
CA ASP A 432 32.68 -2.37 -6.95
C ASP A 432 32.97 -2.27 -8.45
N SER A 433 33.03 -1.05 -8.95
CA SER A 433 33.48 -0.71 -10.29
C SER A 433 34.14 0.66 -10.31
N LYS A 434 35.47 0.67 -10.44
CA LYS A 434 36.27 1.90 -10.56
C LYS A 434 35.87 2.72 -11.78
N GLU A 435 35.61 2.06 -12.90
CA GLU A 435 35.21 2.69 -14.16
C GLU A 435 33.89 3.46 -14.03
N LEU A 436 32.96 2.95 -13.22
CA LEU A 436 31.66 3.57 -12.98
C LEU A 436 31.66 4.55 -11.80
N GLY A 437 32.79 4.69 -11.10
CA GLY A 437 32.91 5.51 -9.89
C GLY A 437 32.12 4.95 -8.69
N ILE A 438 31.81 3.65 -8.71
CA ILE A 438 31.07 2.95 -7.66
C ILE A 438 32.07 2.13 -6.86
N GLU A 439 32.56 2.73 -5.79
CA GLU A 439 33.57 2.14 -4.94
C GLU A 439 33.17 2.32 -3.48
N ARG A 440 33.82 1.53 -2.62
CA ARG A 440 33.70 1.66 -1.18
C ARG A 440 34.10 3.06 -0.71
N ASP A 441 33.48 3.50 0.37
CA ASP A 441 33.81 4.72 1.09
C ASP A 441 33.70 6.03 0.27
N LYS A 442 32.89 6.05 -0.81
CA LYS A 442 32.78 7.21 -1.71
C LYS A 442 31.56 8.09 -1.49
N PHE A 443 30.48 7.56 -0.89
CA PHE A 443 29.18 8.22 -0.93
C PHE A 443 28.84 8.88 0.41
N ASP A 444 28.33 10.11 0.36
CA ASP A 444 27.87 10.85 1.53
C ASP A 444 26.56 10.26 2.07
N LEU A 445 25.71 9.77 1.17
CA LEU A 445 24.45 9.09 1.47
C LEU A 445 24.28 7.86 0.57
N VAL A 446 23.99 6.72 1.19
CA VAL A 446 23.51 5.52 0.48
C VAL A 446 22.05 5.30 0.83
N ILE A 447 21.17 5.34 -0.15
CA ILE A 447 19.71 5.34 0.05
C ILE A 447 19.02 4.42 -0.95
N GLY A 448 18.03 3.65 -0.50
CA GLY A 448 17.27 2.82 -1.42
C GLY A 448 16.42 1.74 -0.76
N ASN A 449 15.74 0.98 -1.61
CA ASN A 449 14.92 -0.17 -1.25
C ASN A 449 15.47 -1.43 -1.94
N PRO A 450 16.38 -2.19 -1.29
CA PRO A 450 16.96 -3.39 -1.89
C PRO A 450 15.93 -4.50 -2.08
N PRO A 451 16.20 -5.50 -2.94
CA PRO A 451 15.35 -6.68 -3.04
C PRO A 451 15.36 -7.51 -1.75
N TYR A 452 14.25 -8.18 -1.45
CA TYR A 452 14.10 -9.12 -0.33
C TYR A 452 13.04 -10.19 -0.62
N GLY A 453 13.05 -11.31 0.13
CA GLY A 453 11.98 -12.32 0.07
C GLY A 453 12.04 -13.36 -1.05
N GLY A 454 13.10 -13.39 -1.86
CA GLY A 454 13.35 -14.39 -2.92
C GLY A 454 14.06 -15.66 -2.44
N ILE A 455 14.16 -16.68 -3.31
CA ILE A 455 14.87 -17.95 -3.06
C ILE A 455 16.40 -17.72 -3.19
N GLY A 456 16.96 -16.85 -2.35
CA GLY A 456 18.39 -16.53 -2.25
C GLY A 456 19.12 -16.34 -3.60
N LEU A 457 20.40 -16.69 -3.65
CA LEU A 457 21.24 -16.56 -4.86
C LEU A 457 20.80 -17.48 -6.03
N GLY A 458 19.89 -18.43 -5.79
CA GLY A 458 19.51 -19.46 -6.76
C GLY A 458 18.65 -18.95 -7.91
N GLU A 459 17.78 -17.97 -7.63
CA GLU A 459 16.95 -17.31 -8.65
C GLU A 459 17.76 -16.41 -9.57
N LEU A 460 18.79 -15.71 -9.07
CA LEU A 460 19.72 -14.92 -9.90
C LEU A 460 20.44 -15.77 -10.96
N VAL A 461 20.74 -17.03 -10.62
CA VAL A 461 21.33 -18.00 -11.56
C VAL A 461 20.28 -18.49 -12.57
N TYR A 462 19.05 -18.76 -12.12
CA TYR A 462 17.93 -19.20 -12.96
C TYR A 462 17.49 -18.13 -13.99
N ILE A 463 17.45 -16.86 -13.58
CA ILE A 463 17.04 -15.73 -14.42
C ILE A 463 18.10 -15.41 -15.47
N TYR A 464 19.38 -15.57 -15.15
CA TYR A 464 20.43 -15.54 -16.15
C TYR A 464 20.27 -16.68 -17.18
N GLU A 465 19.78 -17.84 -16.77
CA GLU A 465 19.49 -18.97 -17.68
C GLU A 465 18.22 -18.75 -18.54
N GLU A 466 17.15 -18.14 -18.01
CA GLU A 466 15.92 -17.83 -18.75
C GLU A 466 16.01 -16.59 -19.66
N SER A 467 16.93 -15.67 -19.39
CA SER A 467 17.15 -14.47 -20.23
C SER A 467 17.74 -14.74 -21.62
N LYS A 468 17.91 -16.01 -22.01
CA LYS A 468 18.26 -16.41 -23.38
C LYS A 468 17.00 -16.48 -24.25
N PRO A 469 16.99 -15.91 -25.48
CA PRO A 469 15.85 -16.03 -26.37
C PRO A 469 15.63 -17.50 -26.76
N LYS A 470 14.40 -18.00 -26.57
CA LYS A 470 13.98 -19.33 -27.06
C LYS A 470 13.89 -19.29 -28.59
N SER A 471 14.51 -20.25 -29.26
CA SER A 471 14.51 -20.34 -30.72
C SER A 471 13.13 -20.70 -31.28
N ARG A 472 12.54 -19.75 -32.02
CA ARG A 472 11.65 -19.83 -33.20
C ARG A 472 10.81 -21.09 -33.46
N THR A 473 9.51 -20.85 -33.63
CA THR A 473 8.77 -20.94 -34.91
C THR A 473 7.63 -19.90 -34.82
N ASP A 474 7.71 -18.74 -35.45
CA ASP A 474 7.08 -18.56 -36.76
C ASP A 474 7.75 -17.47 -37.61
N LYS A 475 7.66 -17.67 -38.92
CA LYS A 475 8.28 -16.86 -39.98
C LYS A 475 7.31 -15.79 -40.47
N THR A 476 7.54 -14.53 -40.15
CA THR A 476 7.23 -13.38 -41.03
C THR A 476 8.26 -12.29 -40.77
N ALA A 477 8.91 -11.84 -41.83
CA ALA A 477 10.05 -10.93 -41.79
C ALA A 477 9.59 -9.47 -41.66
N PHE A 478 10.14 -8.73 -40.70
CA PHE A 478 10.09 -7.26 -40.71
C PHE A 478 11.38 -6.73 -41.36
N LEU A 479 11.24 -6.20 -42.57
CA LEU A 479 12.24 -5.38 -43.26
C LEU A 479 12.12 -3.94 -42.73
N PHE A 480 13.22 -3.33 -42.26
CA PHE A 480 13.24 -1.93 -41.83
C PHE A 480 13.93 -1.05 -42.88
N GLU A 481 13.27 0.05 -43.25
CA GLU A 481 13.82 1.11 -44.09
C GLU A 481 14.68 2.05 -43.25
N LYS A 482 15.86 2.43 -43.76
CA LYS A 482 16.72 3.45 -43.15
C LYS A 482 16.97 4.56 -44.18
N GLU A 483 16.54 5.78 -43.87
CA GLU A 483 16.94 6.97 -44.63
C GLU A 483 18.36 7.37 -44.23
N LYS A 484 19.24 7.51 -45.22
CA LYS A 484 20.63 7.96 -44.99
C LYS A 484 20.89 9.38 -45.49
N GLU A 485 19.98 9.96 -46.26
CA GLU A 485 19.93 11.38 -46.66
C GLU A 485 18.57 11.64 -47.34
N ILE A 486 18.13 12.90 -47.39
CA ILE A 486 16.80 13.28 -47.90
C ILE A 486 16.59 12.71 -49.32
N GLY A 487 15.69 11.73 -49.44
CA GLY A 487 15.07 11.34 -50.71
C GLY A 487 15.46 10.00 -51.37
N LYS A 488 16.30 9.13 -50.79
CA LYS A 488 16.51 7.76 -51.33
C LYS A 488 16.61 6.68 -50.25
N LYS A 489 15.83 5.60 -50.43
CA LYS A 489 15.71 4.43 -49.53
C LYS A 489 16.34 3.17 -50.15
N GLU A 490 17.07 2.39 -49.36
CA GLU A 490 17.62 1.08 -49.77
C GLU A 490 17.53 0.06 -48.62
N LEU A 491 17.29 -1.22 -48.95
CA LEU A 491 17.08 -2.34 -48.02
C LEU A 491 18.39 -3.12 -47.82
N VAL A 492 18.85 -3.29 -46.57
CA VAL A 492 20.11 -4.01 -46.26
C VAL A 492 19.91 -5.10 -45.20
N ALA A 493 20.48 -6.29 -45.43
CA ALA A 493 20.44 -7.43 -44.51
C ALA A 493 21.54 -7.36 -43.42
N GLU A 494 21.17 -7.82 -42.22
CA GLU A 494 21.90 -7.70 -40.96
C GLU A 494 23.22 -8.50 -40.92
N LYS A 495 24.35 -7.81 -41.00
CA LYS A 495 25.65 -8.30 -40.49
C LYS A 495 26.47 -7.12 -39.98
N GLU A 496 26.31 -6.80 -38.69
CA GLU A 496 27.35 -6.30 -37.76
C GLU A 496 26.71 -5.84 -36.44
N ALA A 497 26.22 -6.80 -35.66
CA ALA A 497 26.05 -6.67 -34.22
C ALA A 497 26.49 -7.99 -33.59
N VAL A 498 27.70 -8.03 -33.05
CA VAL A 498 28.25 -9.21 -32.38
C VAL A 498 27.60 -9.35 -31.00
N TYR A 499 26.49 -10.08 -30.94
CA TYR A 499 25.98 -10.64 -29.68
C TYR A 499 26.85 -11.84 -29.26
N PRO A 500 27.21 -11.99 -27.97
CA PRO A 500 27.80 -13.24 -27.50
C PRO A 500 26.71 -14.32 -27.46
N SER A 501 26.69 -15.16 -28.49
CA SER A 501 25.76 -16.28 -28.69
C SER A 501 26.19 -17.58 -28.00
N SER A 502 27.19 -17.55 -27.10
CA SER A 502 27.71 -18.77 -26.47
C SER A 502 27.28 -18.91 -25.01
N PRO A 503 26.94 -20.14 -24.54
CA PRO A 503 26.73 -20.42 -23.13
C PRO A 503 27.94 -19.97 -22.31
N ILE A 504 27.71 -19.60 -21.04
CA ILE A 504 28.77 -19.34 -20.05
C ILE A 504 29.82 -20.44 -20.23
N THR A 505 31.04 -20.05 -20.59
CA THR A 505 32.12 -21.01 -20.75
C THR A 505 32.25 -21.81 -19.45
N GLN A 506 32.65 -23.08 -19.53
CA GLN A 506 32.86 -23.89 -18.32
C GLN A 506 33.80 -23.20 -17.31
N GLU A 507 34.69 -22.31 -17.79
CA GLU A 507 35.52 -21.42 -16.96
C GLU A 507 34.71 -20.38 -16.18
N ARG A 508 33.79 -19.66 -16.83
CA ARG A 508 32.96 -18.64 -16.16
C ARG A 508 31.94 -19.25 -15.19
N LYS A 509 31.50 -20.49 -15.44
CA LYS A 509 30.71 -21.30 -14.48
C LYS A 509 31.55 -21.73 -13.28
N LYS A 510 32.81 -22.12 -13.50
CA LYS A 510 33.77 -22.43 -12.43
C LYS A 510 34.12 -21.18 -11.61
N GLU A 511 34.20 -19.99 -12.21
CA GLU A 511 34.41 -18.73 -11.49
C GLU A 511 33.26 -18.39 -10.54
N LEU A 512 32.01 -18.58 -10.96
CA LEU A 512 30.83 -18.35 -10.10
C LEU A 512 30.73 -19.39 -8.97
N ILE A 513 31.08 -20.65 -9.25
CA ILE A 513 31.18 -21.70 -8.23
C ILE A 513 32.33 -21.41 -7.27
N LEU A 514 33.48 -20.94 -7.78
CA LEU A 514 34.63 -20.56 -6.96
C LEU A 514 34.32 -19.34 -6.09
N LEU A 515 33.57 -18.36 -6.60
CA LEU A 515 33.11 -17.21 -5.83
C LEU A 515 32.16 -17.64 -4.72
N ALA A 516 31.20 -18.52 -5.01
CA ALA A 516 30.30 -19.08 -4.02
C ALA A 516 31.04 -19.93 -2.96
N ASN A 517 32.06 -20.69 -3.36
CA ASN A 517 32.90 -21.48 -2.45
C ASN A 517 33.80 -20.59 -1.58
N THR A 518 34.40 -19.55 -2.15
CA THR A 518 35.28 -18.60 -1.44
C THR A 518 34.51 -17.80 -0.40
N LEU A 519 33.29 -17.35 -0.74
CA LEU A 519 32.38 -16.67 0.20
C LEU A 519 31.90 -17.62 1.31
N GLY A 520 31.78 -18.92 1.02
CA GLY A 520 31.43 -19.95 2.00
C GLY A 520 32.56 -20.29 2.99
N GLU A 521 33.81 -20.42 2.51
CA GLU A 521 34.97 -20.72 3.35
C GLU A 521 35.38 -19.56 4.26
N PHE A 522 35.28 -18.31 3.78
CA PHE A 522 35.49 -17.12 4.62
C PHE A 522 34.52 -17.07 5.81
N TYR A 523 33.28 -17.52 5.61
CA TYR A 523 32.23 -17.43 6.61
C TYR A 523 32.24 -18.59 7.62
N GLU A 524 32.62 -19.82 7.25
CA GLU A 524 32.85 -20.91 8.23
C GLU A 524 34.04 -20.61 9.15
N THR A 525 35.04 -19.87 8.65
CA THR A 525 36.17 -19.38 9.46
C THR A 525 35.72 -18.28 10.43
N TRP A 526 34.82 -17.39 10.00
CA TRP A 526 34.26 -16.31 10.83
C TRP A 526 33.29 -16.82 11.91
N LYS A 527 32.48 -17.83 11.59
CA LYS A 527 31.47 -18.43 12.48
C LYS A 527 32.04 -19.27 13.62
N LYS A 528 33.26 -19.82 13.47
CA LYS A 528 33.89 -20.67 14.49
C LYS A 528 34.64 -19.91 15.58
N GLY A 529 34.87 -18.60 15.42
CA GLY A 529 35.48 -17.78 16.47
C GLY A 529 36.90 -18.22 16.88
N ASP A 530 37.59 -19.03 16.09
CA ASP A 530 38.98 -19.42 16.38
C ASP A 530 39.94 -18.32 15.91
N ILE A 531 39.92 -17.20 16.64
CA ILE A 531 41.10 -16.33 16.77
C ILE A 531 41.53 -16.44 18.23
N THR A 532 42.16 -17.56 18.58
CA THR A 532 43.02 -17.62 19.76
C THR A 532 44.36 -17.01 19.38
N GLU A 533 44.56 -15.73 19.65
CA GLU A 533 45.91 -15.18 19.76
C GLU A 533 46.54 -15.75 21.04
N THR A 534 47.38 -16.77 20.87
CA THR A 534 48.33 -17.14 21.91
C THR A 534 49.51 -16.19 21.77
N THR A 535 49.69 -15.36 22.79
CA THR A 535 50.75 -14.36 22.87
C THR A 535 52.15 -15.00 22.89
N ALA A 536 53.07 -14.46 22.08
CA ALA A 536 54.50 -14.56 22.32
C ALA A 536 55.18 -13.23 21.98
N MET A 537 55.50 -12.48 23.04
CA MET A 537 56.57 -11.48 23.21
C MET A 537 56.81 -10.39 22.15
N GLY A 538 56.60 -9.12 22.55
CA GLY A 538 57.57 -8.04 22.27
C GLY A 538 57.05 -6.69 21.72
N LYS A 539 56.97 -5.70 22.63
CA LYS A 539 57.12 -4.22 22.46
C LYS A 539 56.12 -3.39 21.63
N GLN A 540 55.62 -2.33 22.30
CA GLN A 540 55.07 -1.06 21.75
C GLN A 540 56.16 -0.35 20.89
N GLU A 541 55.89 0.49 19.86
CA GLU A 541 54.92 1.58 19.73
C GLU A 541 54.88 2.10 18.26
N SER A 542 53.85 2.90 17.95
CA SER A 542 53.70 3.89 16.84
C SER A 542 52.92 3.54 15.55
N VAL A 543 51.80 4.26 15.44
CA VAL A 543 51.16 4.93 14.27
C VAL A 543 51.32 4.29 12.89
N GLY A 544 50.20 3.82 12.35
CA GLY A 544 50.01 3.59 10.92
C GLY A 544 48.63 3.01 10.63
N THR A 545 47.85 3.73 9.83
CA THR A 545 46.80 3.15 8.97
C THR A 545 47.24 1.79 8.40
N ARG A 546 46.29 0.90 8.05
CA ARG A 546 46.29 0.04 6.85
C ARG A 546 45.58 -1.30 7.07
N HIS A 547 44.40 -1.43 6.47
CA HIS A 547 44.17 -2.61 5.63
C HIS A 547 43.87 -2.10 4.22
N PHE A 548 44.61 -2.63 3.24
CA PHE A 548 44.54 -2.38 1.79
C PHE A 548 45.33 -1.20 1.17
N GLU A 549 46.49 -0.76 1.69
CA GLU A 549 47.46 -0.05 0.82
C GLU A 549 48.36 -1.05 0.06
N GLY A 550 48.58 -0.83 -1.25
CA GLY A 550 49.51 -1.60 -2.10
C GLY A 550 48.89 -2.44 -3.23
N PHE A 551 47.58 -2.34 -3.50
CA PHE A 551 46.90 -3.11 -4.55
C PHE A 551 46.74 -2.38 -5.89
N GLU A 552 47.45 -1.26 -6.07
CA GLU A 552 47.14 -0.28 -7.12
C GLU A 552 47.59 -0.71 -8.53
N ASP A 553 48.52 -1.66 -8.69
CA ASP A 553 49.15 -1.91 -10.01
C ASP A 553 49.03 -3.33 -10.60
N LEU A 554 48.21 -4.26 -10.07
CA LEU A 554 48.24 -5.66 -10.56
C LEU A 554 46.87 -6.30 -10.86
N LYS A 555 46.71 -6.74 -12.12
CA LYS A 555 45.51 -7.38 -12.70
C LYS A 555 45.12 -8.72 -12.02
N PRO A 556 43.82 -9.11 -12.05
CA PRO A 556 43.25 -10.09 -11.12
C PRO A 556 43.33 -11.56 -11.59
N GLY A 557 43.81 -12.46 -10.70
CA GLY A 557 43.89 -13.94 -10.86
C GLY A 557 44.94 -14.38 -11.89
N LYS A 558 45.32 -15.63 -12.19
CA LYS A 558 45.70 -16.81 -11.42
C LYS A 558 47.17 -16.77 -10.97
N LYS A 559 47.93 -15.69 -11.26
CA LYS A 559 49.05 -15.30 -10.38
C LYS A 559 48.57 -14.61 -9.09
N ARG A 560 47.26 -14.39 -9.03
CA ARG A 560 46.53 -14.36 -7.78
C ARG A 560 46.17 -15.77 -7.35
N VAL A 561 45.40 -16.63 -8.05
CA VAL A 561 44.84 -17.97 -7.60
C VAL A 561 45.80 -19.20 -7.50
N ASP A 562 46.91 -19.26 -8.22
CA ASP A 562 47.89 -20.35 -8.17
C ASP A 562 49.32 -19.78 -8.04
N LEU A 563 49.63 -18.61 -8.54
CA LEU A 563 49.80 -17.45 -7.64
C LEU A 563 49.32 -17.53 -6.14
N ILE A 564 48.25 -18.29 -5.85
CA ILE A 564 47.62 -18.61 -4.54
C ILE A 564 47.67 -20.13 -4.27
N VAL A 565 48.33 -20.94 -5.10
CA VAL A 565 48.56 -22.39 -4.91
C VAL A 565 49.91 -22.91 -5.60
N GLU A 566 50.91 -22.08 -5.99
CA GLU A 566 51.74 -22.18 -7.25
C GLU A 566 51.23 -23.26 -8.17
N ARG A 567 50.32 -22.87 -9.06
CA ARG A 567 49.76 -23.63 -10.18
C ARG A 567 49.32 -25.05 -9.93
N ILE A 568 48.76 -25.40 -8.77
CA ILE A 568 48.40 -26.79 -8.48
C ILE A 568 49.70 -27.65 -8.63
N GLN A 569 50.92 -27.05 -8.55
CA GLN A 569 52.01 -27.05 -9.58
C GLN A 569 52.50 -28.37 -10.14
N ARG A 570 52.15 -29.50 -9.56
CA ARG A 570 52.69 -30.79 -10.00
C ARG A 570 51.62 -31.79 -10.38
N THR A 571 50.37 -31.53 -10.02
CA THR A 571 49.31 -32.52 -10.15
C THR A 571 48.50 -32.25 -11.40
N LYS A 572 48.91 -32.92 -12.48
CA LYS A 572 48.03 -33.27 -13.60
C LYS A 572 46.66 -33.69 -13.06
N LEU A 573 45.64 -32.88 -13.30
CA LEU A 573 44.33 -33.43 -13.63
C LEU A 573 44.06 -33.14 -15.11
N LEU A 574 44.96 -33.71 -15.93
CA LEU A 574 44.52 -34.45 -17.09
C LEU A 574 43.71 -35.65 -16.57
N GLY A 575 42.45 -35.77 -17.02
CA GLY A 575 41.74 -37.05 -16.97
C GLY A 575 40.53 -37.09 -16.04
N LYS A 576 39.38 -37.27 -16.69
CA LYS A 576 38.10 -37.79 -16.15
C LYS A 576 37.50 -37.01 -14.97
N ALA A 577 36.82 -35.92 -15.32
CA ALA A 577 35.73 -35.36 -14.54
C ALA A 577 34.82 -36.46 -13.95
N LYS A 578 34.74 -36.57 -12.61
CA LYS A 578 33.51 -36.96 -11.86
C LYS A 578 33.67 -37.04 -10.33
N GLU A 579 34.88 -37.10 -9.76
CA GLU A 579 35.03 -37.60 -8.38
C GLU A 579 35.48 -36.59 -7.29
N GLN A 580 35.77 -35.32 -7.57
CA GLN A 580 36.36 -34.43 -6.55
C GLN A 580 35.71 -33.02 -6.47
N LEU A 581 34.43 -32.96 -6.09
CA LEU A 581 33.85 -31.80 -5.43
C LEU A 581 33.19 -32.31 -4.14
N HIS A 582 33.97 -32.41 -3.06
CA HIS A 582 33.51 -32.91 -1.76
C HIS A 582 32.73 -31.86 -0.94
N LEU A 583 31.83 -31.10 -1.59
CA LEU A 583 30.78 -30.39 -0.88
C LEU A 583 29.50 -31.19 -1.04
N LEU A 584 28.92 -31.62 0.07
CA LEU A 584 27.67 -32.35 0.05
C LEU A 584 26.58 -31.43 -0.54
N PRO A 585 25.63 -31.93 -1.34
CA PRO A 585 24.51 -31.15 -1.87
C PRO A 585 23.73 -30.33 -0.82
N LYS A 586 23.88 -30.70 0.45
CA LYS A 586 23.30 -30.06 1.64
C LYS A 586 24.02 -28.77 2.04
N GLU A 587 25.32 -28.67 1.80
CA GLU A 587 26.16 -27.49 2.07
C GLU A 587 25.96 -26.45 0.96
N LEU A 588 25.87 -26.91 -0.30
CA LEU A 588 25.51 -26.07 -1.45
C LEU A 588 24.09 -25.47 -1.33
N LYS A 589 23.11 -26.28 -0.88
CA LYS A 589 21.74 -25.80 -0.59
C LYS A 589 21.69 -24.77 0.54
N LYS A 590 22.61 -24.83 1.50
CA LYS A 590 22.72 -23.86 2.60
C LYS A 590 23.23 -22.51 2.09
N LEU A 591 24.22 -22.50 1.21
CA LEU A 591 24.78 -21.30 0.56
C LEU A 591 23.78 -20.58 -0.37
N ILE A 592 22.95 -21.33 -1.07
CA ILE A 592 21.90 -20.78 -1.95
C ILE A 592 20.70 -20.23 -1.14
N SER A 593 20.60 -20.55 0.16
CA SER A 593 19.47 -20.18 1.02
C SER A 593 19.61 -18.85 1.78
N TYR A 594 20.68 -18.08 1.54
CA TYR A 594 20.92 -16.83 2.29
C TYR A 594 20.07 -15.66 1.78
N PRO A 595 19.45 -14.85 2.68
CA PRO A 595 18.62 -13.71 2.29
C PRO A 595 19.45 -12.58 1.66
N ILE A 596 19.07 -12.16 0.46
CA ILE A 596 19.77 -11.13 -0.34
C ILE A 596 19.79 -9.77 0.35
N GLU A 597 18.80 -9.48 1.19
CA GLU A 597 18.72 -8.25 1.98
C GLU A 597 19.92 -8.05 2.92
N ILE A 598 20.54 -9.13 3.42
CA ILE A 598 21.71 -9.04 4.30
C ILE A 598 22.93 -8.53 3.51
N LEU A 599 23.09 -9.01 2.27
CA LEU A 599 24.17 -8.57 1.38
C LEU A 599 24.04 -7.09 1.01
N PHE A 600 22.80 -6.61 0.82
CA PHE A 600 22.57 -5.19 0.58
C PHE A 600 22.80 -4.33 1.82
N ILE A 601 22.44 -4.79 3.02
CA ILE A 601 22.81 -4.07 4.26
C ILE A 601 24.33 -3.87 4.33
N GLU A 602 25.10 -4.93 4.05
CA GLU A 602 26.56 -4.84 3.98
C GLU A 602 27.02 -3.87 2.89
N ARG A 603 26.43 -3.99 1.69
CA ARG A 603 26.81 -3.16 0.56
C ARG A 603 26.57 -1.68 0.82
N PHE A 604 25.44 -1.33 1.45
CA PHE A 604 25.13 0.06 1.80
C PHE A 604 26.19 0.63 2.78
N LEU A 605 26.64 -0.17 3.75
CA LEU A 605 27.73 0.20 4.66
C LEU A 605 29.08 0.35 3.96
N GLN A 606 29.40 -0.53 3.02
CA GLN A 606 30.66 -0.46 2.26
C GLN A 606 30.73 0.81 1.39
N LEU A 607 29.64 1.16 0.71
CA LEU A 607 29.57 2.33 -0.19
C LEU A 607 29.62 3.67 0.55
N ALA A 608 29.04 3.74 1.75
CA ALA A 608 29.07 4.93 2.57
C ALA A 608 30.51 5.25 3.01
N LYS A 609 30.91 6.52 2.87
CA LYS A 609 32.18 7.01 3.44
C LYS A 609 32.16 6.98 4.96
N LEU A 610 33.32 7.09 5.59
CA LEU A 610 33.40 7.29 7.06
C LEU A 610 32.62 8.54 7.47
N GLY A 611 31.73 8.39 8.46
CA GLY A 611 30.79 9.44 8.86
C GLY A 611 29.62 9.66 7.91
N GLY A 612 29.57 8.96 6.77
CA GLY A 612 28.49 8.99 5.80
C GLY A 612 27.21 8.33 6.32
N TYR A 613 26.09 8.67 5.71
CA TYR A 613 24.76 8.25 6.14
C TYR A 613 24.18 7.16 5.27
N ILE A 614 23.31 6.35 5.85
CA ILE A 614 22.65 5.23 5.19
C ILE A 614 21.17 5.29 5.55
N ALA A 615 20.30 5.15 4.55
CA ALA A 615 18.86 5.03 4.71
C ALA A 615 18.35 3.87 3.87
N ILE A 616 17.99 2.75 4.51
CA ILE A 616 17.67 1.50 3.81
C ILE A 616 16.36 0.92 4.33
N ILE A 617 15.53 0.43 3.41
CA ILE A 617 14.30 -0.30 3.72
C ILE A 617 14.64 -1.78 3.88
N ILE A 618 14.25 -2.40 4.98
CA ILE A 618 14.54 -3.82 5.27
C ILE A 618 13.31 -4.54 5.87
N PRO A 619 13.18 -5.86 5.70
CA PRO A 619 12.14 -6.64 6.36
C PRO A 619 12.28 -6.62 7.90
N ASP A 620 11.17 -6.55 8.63
CA ASP A 620 11.16 -6.61 10.11
C ASP A 620 11.80 -7.89 10.66
N GLY A 621 11.88 -8.95 9.83
CA GLY A 621 12.61 -10.17 10.16
C GLY A 621 14.07 -9.91 10.53
N VAL A 622 14.75 -8.97 9.86
CA VAL A 622 16.12 -8.58 10.20
C VAL A 622 16.19 -7.92 11.58
N LEU A 623 15.14 -7.20 11.98
CA LEU A 623 15.08 -6.45 13.23
C LEU A 623 14.67 -7.30 14.46
N ALA A 624 13.89 -8.36 14.23
CA ALA A 624 13.24 -9.11 15.31
C ALA A 624 13.64 -10.59 15.39
N ASN A 625 14.01 -11.23 14.27
CA ASN A 625 14.24 -12.68 14.24
C ASN A 625 15.52 -13.06 14.99
N ILE A 626 15.43 -14.00 15.92
CA ILE A 626 16.57 -14.50 16.69
C ILE A 626 17.65 -15.14 15.80
N ASN A 627 17.26 -15.80 14.71
CA ASN A 627 18.21 -16.41 13.77
C ASN A 627 19.07 -15.37 13.04
N LEU A 628 18.63 -14.10 13.00
CA LEU A 628 19.33 -12.98 12.39
C LEU A 628 19.92 -12.02 13.45
N GLN A 629 20.02 -12.45 14.71
CA GLN A 629 20.64 -11.67 15.79
C GLN A 629 22.04 -11.19 15.42
N TYR A 630 22.86 -12.07 14.85
CA TYR A 630 24.23 -11.76 14.45
C TYR A 630 24.31 -10.60 13.44
N VAL A 631 23.30 -10.44 12.58
CA VAL A 631 23.25 -9.33 11.61
C VAL A 631 23.10 -8.00 12.36
N ARG A 632 22.25 -7.96 13.39
CA ARG A 632 22.04 -6.76 14.21
C ARG A 632 23.29 -6.39 14.99
N GLU A 633 23.93 -7.38 15.61
CA GLU A 633 25.19 -7.19 16.34
C GLU A 633 26.28 -6.64 15.41
N TRP A 634 26.41 -7.22 14.21
CA TRP A 634 27.34 -6.73 13.20
C TRP A 634 27.04 -5.29 12.77
N ILE A 635 25.78 -4.91 12.53
CA ILE A 635 25.41 -3.51 12.23
C ILE A 635 25.91 -2.56 13.33
N PHE A 636 25.73 -2.93 14.60
CA PHE A 636 26.19 -2.14 15.75
C PHE A 636 27.72 -1.98 15.80
N GLU A 637 28.49 -2.95 15.29
CA GLU A 637 29.94 -2.88 15.20
C GLU A 637 30.44 -1.99 14.06
N GLN A 638 29.64 -1.81 13.00
CA GLN A 638 30.04 -1.05 11.81
C GLN A 638 29.51 0.39 11.81
N ALA A 639 28.36 0.64 12.43
CA ALA A 639 27.68 1.91 12.33
C ALA A 639 26.86 2.26 13.58
N ARG A 640 26.65 3.57 13.74
CA ARG A 640 25.69 4.10 14.69
C ARG A 640 24.31 4.05 14.07
N ILE A 641 23.38 3.34 14.70
CA ILE A 641 21.96 3.42 14.34
C ILE A 641 21.37 4.71 14.92
N LEU A 642 20.73 5.52 14.07
CA LEU A 642 20.20 6.84 14.42
C LEU A 642 18.68 6.80 14.60
N ALA A 643 17.99 6.15 13.67
CA ALA A 643 16.55 6.03 13.70
C ALA A 643 16.05 4.74 13.05
N ILE A 644 14.91 4.24 13.52
CA ILE A 644 14.19 3.10 12.96
C ILE A 644 12.72 3.44 12.92
N VAL A 645 12.12 3.34 11.73
CA VAL A 645 10.72 3.64 11.51
C VAL A 645 10.02 2.44 10.91
N SER A 646 9.14 1.81 11.69
CA SER A 646 8.29 0.72 11.22
C SER A 646 7.25 1.26 10.26
N LEU A 647 7.12 0.61 9.11
CA LEU A 647 6.09 0.92 8.13
C LEU A 647 4.87 0.01 8.32
N PRO A 648 3.66 0.47 7.91
CA PRO A 648 2.48 -0.37 7.87
C PRO A 648 2.70 -1.60 7.00
N ARG A 649 2.10 -2.74 7.39
CA ARG A 649 2.20 -3.99 6.62
C ARG A 649 1.67 -3.86 5.19
N GLU A 650 0.71 -2.97 4.99
CA GLU A 650 0.05 -2.73 3.71
C GLU A 650 0.90 -1.88 2.76
N THR A 651 1.98 -1.23 3.24
CA THR A 651 2.80 -0.30 2.45
C THR A 651 3.36 -0.92 1.16
N PHE A 652 3.72 -2.21 1.19
CA PHE A 652 4.27 -2.93 0.03
C PHE A 652 3.42 -4.13 -0.41
N LYS A 653 2.24 -4.33 0.20
CA LYS A 653 1.39 -5.52 -0.03
C LYS A 653 0.90 -5.65 -1.47
N TYR A 654 0.73 -4.51 -2.14
CA TYR A 654 0.27 -4.45 -3.53
C TYR A 654 1.34 -4.82 -4.57
N ILE A 655 2.57 -5.14 -4.13
CA ILE A 655 3.73 -5.42 -5.00
C ILE A 655 4.25 -6.86 -4.80
N GLY A 656 3.44 -7.73 -4.22
CA GLY A 656 3.72 -9.17 -4.15
C GLY A 656 4.49 -9.65 -2.91
N THR A 657 4.61 -8.82 -1.87
CA THR A 657 5.14 -9.26 -0.57
C THR A 657 4.17 -9.00 0.57
N THR A 658 3.96 -9.98 1.44
CA THR A 658 3.23 -9.81 2.71
C THR A 658 4.13 -9.29 3.83
N ALA A 659 5.37 -8.94 3.48
CA ALA A 659 6.40 -8.63 4.43
C ALA A 659 6.25 -7.24 5.05
N LYS A 660 6.07 -7.17 6.36
CA LYS A 660 6.23 -5.94 7.14
C LYS A 660 7.69 -5.49 7.07
N THR A 661 7.89 -4.21 6.78
CA THR A 661 9.21 -3.60 6.60
C THR A 661 9.39 -2.40 7.51
N SER A 662 10.65 -2.04 7.72
CA SER A 662 11.08 -0.88 8.48
C SER A 662 12.18 -0.16 7.72
N ILE A 663 12.27 1.16 7.95
CA ILE A 663 13.37 1.98 7.45
C ILE A 663 14.39 2.12 8.58
N ILE A 664 15.65 1.79 8.30
CA ILE A 664 16.76 2.01 9.22
C ILE A 664 17.66 3.14 8.70
N PHE A 665 17.93 4.11 9.57
CA PHE A 665 18.83 5.22 9.34
C PHE A 665 20.09 5.03 10.17
N MET A 666 21.25 5.02 9.52
CA MET A 666 22.54 4.76 10.16
C MET A 666 23.58 5.80 9.75
N GLN A 667 24.62 5.92 10.56
CA GLN A 667 25.85 6.63 10.22
C GLN A 667 27.03 5.68 10.37
N LYS A 668 27.78 5.49 9.29
CA LYS A 668 29.03 4.72 9.34
C LYS A 668 29.99 5.41 10.30
N PHE A 669 30.69 4.64 11.13
CA PHE A 669 31.57 5.23 12.14
C PHE A 669 32.63 6.14 11.52
N ASN A 670 32.88 7.27 12.19
CA ASN A 670 34.05 8.08 11.91
C ASN A 670 35.32 7.37 12.42
N VAL A 671 36.48 7.83 11.97
CA VAL A 671 37.76 7.37 12.51
C VAL A 671 37.75 7.51 14.03
N GLY A 672 38.04 6.41 14.75
CA GLY A 672 38.08 6.36 16.21
C GLY A 672 36.73 6.18 16.92
N GLN A 673 35.59 6.17 16.21
CA GLN A 673 34.31 5.78 16.78
C GLN A 673 34.17 4.26 16.83
N THR A 674 33.58 3.76 17.92
CA THR A 674 33.34 2.33 18.16
C THR A 674 31.93 2.09 18.70
N LEU A 675 31.51 0.82 18.72
CA LEU A 675 30.29 0.40 19.42
C LEU A 675 30.28 0.89 20.88
N GLU A 676 31.39 0.74 21.61
CA GLU A 676 31.48 1.17 23.02
C GLU A 676 31.20 2.66 23.19
N SER A 677 31.68 3.48 22.25
CA SER A 677 31.46 4.93 22.27
C SER A 677 30.02 5.35 21.94
N THR A 678 29.26 4.52 21.22
CA THR A 678 27.94 4.89 20.68
C THR A 678 26.78 4.11 21.30
N LYS A 679 27.01 2.96 21.94
CA LYS A 679 25.93 2.10 22.48
C LYS A 679 25.06 2.76 23.56
N LYS A 680 25.54 3.80 24.22
CA LYS A 680 24.76 4.55 25.23
C LYS A 680 23.93 5.68 24.62
N LEU A 681 24.13 6.00 23.33
CA LEU A 681 23.40 7.05 22.65
C LEU A 681 21.98 6.56 22.32
N PRO A 682 20.98 7.47 22.36
CA PRO A 682 19.61 7.10 22.10
C PRO A 682 19.39 6.90 20.59
N ILE A 683 18.57 5.90 20.27
CA ILE A 683 18.08 5.55 18.94
C ILE A 683 16.63 6.02 18.84
N PHE A 684 16.30 6.82 17.83
CA PHE A 684 14.92 7.22 17.59
C PHE A 684 14.12 6.03 17.06
N MET A 685 12.99 5.69 17.68
CA MET A 685 12.14 4.61 17.20
C MET A 685 10.71 5.11 17.03
N ALA A 686 10.11 4.78 15.89
CA ALA A 686 8.72 5.13 15.61
C ALA A 686 8.00 4.04 14.81
N SER A 687 6.69 4.00 14.97
CA SER A 687 5.80 3.18 14.13
C SER A 687 4.78 4.09 13.46
N ALA A 688 4.68 3.98 12.14
CA ALA A 688 3.63 4.63 11.37
C ALA A 688 2.44 3.65 11.24
N ASP A 689 1.24 4.13 11.51
CA ASP A 689 0.01 3.38 11.22
C ASP A 689 -0.40 3.58 9.76
N TYR A 690 0.00 4.72 9.16
CA TYR A 690 -0.20 5.06 7.76
C TYR A 690 1.06 5.60 7.10
N ALA A 691 1.44 5.01 5.96
CA ALA A 691 2.52 5.49 5.10
C ALA A 691 1.93 6.15 3.84
N GLY A 692 1.24 7.27 4.04
CA GLY A 692 0.46 7.96 3.02
C GLY A 692 -0.62 8.85 3.64
N ILE A 693 -1.47 9.46 2.82
CA ILE A 693 -2.62 10.23 3.29
C ILE A 693 -3.78 9.25 3.52
N ASN A 694 -4.22 9.06 4.77
CA ASN A 694 -5.40 8.26 5.07
C ASN A 694 -6.70 9.03 4.74
N HIS A 695 -7.87 8.39 4.89
CA HIS A 695 -9.19 8.99 4.61
C HIS A 695 -9.48 10.33 5.35
N GLU A 696 -8.70 10.68 6.38
CA GLU A 696 -8.80 11.93 7.13
C GLU A 696 -7.76 12.99 6.71
N GLY A 697 -6.96 12.75 5.68
CA GLY A 697 -5.88 13.67 5.29
C GLY A 697 -4.59 13.50 6.11
N LYS A 698 -4.47 12.47 6.96
CA LYS A 698 -3.32 12.32 7.87
C LYS A 698 -2.24 11.42 7.28
N ASN A 699 -1.01 11.92 7.31
CA ASN A 699 0.22 11.19 7.00
C ASN A 699 1.15 11.19 8.23
N ASP A 700 1.31 10.02 8.84
CA ASP A 700 2.11 9.84 10.06
C ASP A 700 3.59 10.11 9.82
N LEU A 701 4.10 9.83 8.61
CA LEU A 701 5.51 10.03 8.25
C LEU A 701 5.92 11.50 8.42
N SER A 702 5.04 12.44 8.05
CA SER A 702 5.28 13.87 8.25
C SER A 702 5.40 14.25 9.73
N ALA A 703 4.57 13.65 10.58
CA ALA A 703 4.60 13.88 12.02
C ALA A 703 5.82 13.22 12.67
N ILE A 704 6.21 12.04 12.22
CA ILE A 704 7.43 11.34 12.63
C ILE A 704 8.66 12.17 12.27
N SER A 705 8.74 12.70 11.04
CA SER A 705 9.85 13.57 10.61
C SER A 705 9.98 14.81 11.50
N ARG A 706 8.86 15.50 11.82
CA ARG A 706 8.87 16.64 12.76
C ARG A 706 9.36 16.24 14.16
N LYS A 707 8.97 15.06 14.67
CA LYS A 707 9.45 14.55 15.96
C LYS A 707 10.94 14.20 15.91
N PHE A 708 11.39 13.54 14.84
CA PHE A 708 12.79 13.21 14.62
C PHE A 708 13.66 14.47 14.65
N LYS A 709 13.25 15.53 13.94
CA LYS A 709 13.97 16.82 13.97
C LYS A 709 14.10 17.39 15.38
N LYS A 710 13.05 17.30 16.21
CA LYS A 710 13.12 17.71 17.63
C LYS A 710 14.06 16.82 18.45
N PHE A 711 13.95 15.50 18.29
CA PHE A 711 14.81 14.52 18.96
C PHE A 711 16.29 14.76 18.65
N PHE A 712 16.62 14.92 17.37
CA PHE A 712 17.98 15.13 16.91
C PHE A 712 18.58 16.45 17.42
N GLN A 713 17.74 17.48 17.63
CA GLN A 713 18.13 18.75 18.25
C GLN A 713 18.21 18.70 19.80
N GLY A 714 18.03 17.53 20.42
CA GLY A 714 18.01 17.39 21.89
C GLY A 714 16.79 18.03 22.57
N LYS A 715 15.74 18.38 21.82
CA LYS A 715 14.52 19.01 22.36
C LYS A 715 13.60 17.96 22.96
N LYS A 716 12.95 18.30 24.07
CA LYS A 716 11.96 17.44 24.72
C LYS A 716 10.75 17.21 23.79
N ILE A 717 10.37 15.94 23.62
CA ILE A 717 9.17 15.56 22.87
C ILE A 717 8.02 15.41 23.87
N VAL A 718 6.92 16.13 23.63
CA VAL A 718 5.69 16.00 24.42
C VAL A 718 4.82 14.92 23.76
N GLU A 719 4.52 13.85 24.49
CA GLU A 719 3.62 12.79 24.03
C GLU A 719 2.16 13.27 24.07
N GLY A 720 1.41 13.03 22.99
CA GLY A 720 -0.04 13.27 22.91
C GLY A 720 -0.75 11.98 22.52
N HIS A 721 -2.00 11.81 22.96
CA HIS A 721 -2.78 10.58 22.85
C HIS A 721 -3.16 10.13 21.41
N MET A 722 -2.80 10.89 20.37
CA MET A 722 -3.19 10.62 18.96
C MET A 722 -2.04 10.85 17.95
N SER A 723 -0.80 10.57 18.33
CA SER A 723 0.38 10.85 17.49
C SER A 723 1.17 9.58 17.21
N PRO A 724 1.83 9.43 16.03
CA PRO A 724 2.61 8.23 15.71
C PRO A 724 3.58 7.91 16.84
N MET A 725 3.68 6.62 17.16
CA MET A 725 4.39 6.12 18.32
C MET A 725 5.83 6.60 18.30
N PHE A 726 6.32 7.12 19.42
CA PHE A 726 7.71 7.52 19.59
C PHE A 726 8.27 6.85 20.84
N THR A 727 9.43 6.24 20.70
CA THR A 727 10.20 5.69 21.81
C THR A 727 11.68 5.89 21.52
N SER A 728 12.51 5.69 22.54
CA SER A 728 13.95 5.68 22.38
C SER A 728 14.56 4.55 23.19
N ALA A 729 15.38 3.75 22.53
CA ALA A 729 16.22 2.74 23.17
C ALA A 729 17.69 3.14 23.02
N THR A 730 18.58 2.63 23.86
CA THR A 730 20.02 2.72 23.61
C THR A 730 20.52 1.45 22.92
N GLY A 731 21.65 1.53 22.21
CA GLY A 731 22.30 0.33 21.66
C GLY A 731 22.60 -0.72 22.74
N LYS A 732 22.93 -0.29 23.97
CA LYS A 732 23.12 -1.17 25.12
C LYS A 732 21.85 -1.95 25.48
N ASP A 733 20.69 -1.29 25.44
CA ASP A 733 19.41 -1.93 25.77
C ASP A 733 19.02 -2.90 24.66
N VAL A 734 19.18 -2.51 23.40
CA VAL A 734 18.93 -3.36 22.22
C VAL A 734 19.81 -4.59 22.25
N LEU A 735 21.13 -4.45 22.47
CA LEU A 735 22.07 -5.58 22.48
C LEU A 735 21.81 -6.55 23.64
N LYS A 736 21.10 -6.12 24.69
CA LYS A 736 20.71 -7.00 25.80
C LYS A 736 19.52 -7.91 25.46
N VAL A 737 18.58 -7.40 24.66
CA VAL A 737 17.34 -8.13 24.31
C VAL A 737 17.33 -8.62 22.86
N HIS A 738 18.32 -8.22 22.07
CA HIS A 738 18.49 -8.52 20.65
C HIS A 738 17.29 -8.14 19.77
N ARG A 739 16.51 -7.12 20.16
CA ARG A 739 15.31 -6.65 19.46
C ARG A 739 15.44 -5.19 19.04
N LEU A 740 15.32 -4.95 17.75
CA LEU A 740 15.54 -3.64 17.13
C LEU A 740 14.26 -3.09 16.47
N ASP A 741 13.17 -3.86 16.45
CA ASP A 741 11.87 -3.45 15.93
C ASP A 741 11.17 -2.43 16.87
N PRO A 742 10.64 -1.30 16.35
CA PRO A 742 10.03 -0.25 17.18
C PRO A 742 8.86 -0.69 18.07
N GLU A 743 8.06 -1.67 17.62
CA GLU A 743 6.89 -2.16 18.35
C GLU A 743 7.26 -2.81 19.69
N TYR A 744 8.38 -3.53 19.78
CA TYR A 744 8.88 -4.08 21.05
C TYR A 744 9.10 -3.00 22.13
N TRP A 745 9.45 -1.79 21.70
CA TRP A 745 9.82 -0.65 22.54
C TRP A 745 8.64 0.29 22.81
N ASP A 746 7.42 -0.08 22.44
CA ASP A 746 6.22 0.71 22.68
C ASP A 746 6.05 1.04 24.18
N PRO A 747 6.00 2.34 24.55
CA PRO A 747 5.84 2.77 25.95
C PRO A 747 4.59 2.22 26.64
N LYS A 748 3.54 1.84 25.90
CA LYS A 748 2.30 1.27 26.46
C LYS A 748 2.59 0.00 27.28
N TYR A 749 3.53 -0.82 26.82
CA TYR A 749 3.88 -2.07 27.49
C TYR A 749 4.57 -1.79 28.82
N GLU A 750 5.53 -0.87 28.82
CA GLU A 750 6.24 -0.52 30.04
C GLU A 750 5.35 0.20 31.05
N LYS A 751 4.40 1.03 30.58
CA LYS A 751 3.41 1.68 31.44
C LYS A 751 2.55 0.65 32.18
N LEU A 752 2.07 -0.39 31.51
CA LEU A 752 1.29 -1.46 32.13
C LEU A 752 2.13 -2.25 33.14
N ILE A 753 3.38 -2.60 32.80
CA ILE A 753 4.29 -3.28 33.72
C ILE A 753 4.54 -2.42 34.97
N LYS A 754 4.79 -1.11 34.81
CA LYS A 754 5.00 -0.18 35.94
C LYS A 754 3.78 -0.06 36.85
N VAL A 755 2.56 -0.03 36.28
CA VAL A 755 1.32 -0.03 37.08
C VAL A 755 1.24 -1.28 37.94
N MET A 756 1.51 -2.45 37.36
CA MET A 756 1.51 -3.71 38.09
C MET A 756 2.60 -3.75 39.18
N GLU A 757 3.83 -3.33 38.86
CA GLU A 757 4.98 -3.33 39.77
C GLU A 757 4.86 -2.31 40.92
N LYS A 758 4.08 -1.24 40.73
CA LYS A 758 3.77 -0.27 41.78
C LYS A 758 2.90 -0.89 42.88
N THR A 759 1.95 -1.74 42.49
CA THR A 759 0.99 -2.34 43.41
C THR A 759 1.49 -3.67 43.97
N TRP A 760 2.21 -4.45 43.16
CA TRP A 760 2.59 -5.83 43.47
C TRP A 760 4.07 -6.07 43.21
N LYS A 761 4.71 -6.83 44.11
CA LYS A 761 5.99 -7.48 43.78
C LYS A 761 5.74 -8.43 42.61
N THR A 762 6.64 -8.42 41.63
CA THR A 762 6.56 -9.30 40.45
C THR A 762 7.71 -10.30 40.46
N LYS A 763 7.48 -11.45 39.83
CA LYS A 763 8.50 -12.48 39.62
C LYS A 763 8.38 -13.01 38.19
N GLU A 764 9.51 -13.21 37.52
CA GLU A 764 9.53 -13.85 36.20
C GLU A 764 9.01 -15.29 36.31
N LEU A 765 8.19 -15.70 35.34
CA LEU A 765 7.54 -17.00 35.30
C LEU A 765 8.55 -18.16 35.39
N GLY A 766 9.68 -18.05 34.71
CA GLY A 766 10.75 -19.05 34.73
C GLY A 766 11.53 -19.13 36.05
N LYS A 767 11.37 -18.16 36.96
CA LYS A 767 12.02 -18.17 38.28
C LYS A 767 11.18 -18.86 39.37
N PHE A 768 9.97 -19.33 39.04
CA PHE A 768 9.18 -20.15 39.96
C PHE A 768 9.65 -21.61 39.88
N GLU A 769 10.14 -22.16 40.99
CA GLU A 769 10.61 -23.56 41.07
C GLU A 769 9.52 -24.58 40.72
N THR A 770 8.27 -24.20 40.94
CA THR A 770 7.05 -24.96 40.71
C THR A 770 6.50 -24.83 39.29
N VAL A 771 7.17 -24.08 38.40
CA VAL A 771 6.75 -23.87 37.01
C VAL A 771 7.68 -24.60 36.05
N GLN A 772 7.09 -25.39 35.16
CA GLN A 772 7.77 -26.03 34.04
C GLN A 772 7.19 -25.50 32.72
N ILE A 773 8.07 -25.05 31.81
CA ILE A 773 7.70 -24.62 30.45
C ILE A 773 8.23 -25.65 29.46
N ILE A 774 7.32 -26.30 28.72
CA ILE A 774 7.65 -27.39 27.80
C ILE A 774 7.29 -26.95 26.37
N PRO A 775 8.27 -26.67 25.50
CA PRO A 775 8.01 -26.36 24.09
C PRO A 775 7.69 -27.63 23.29
N SER A 776 6.70 -27.52 22.40
CA SER A 776 6.37 -28.56 21.42
C SER A 776 6.90 -28.25 20.03
N ASP A 777 6.78 -29.24 19.16
CA ASP A 777 7.01 -29.12 17.72
C ASP A 777 5.69 -29.45 16.99
N HIS A 778 5.72 -29.63 15.67
CA HIS A 778 4.57 -30.05 14.86
C HIS A 778 4.76 -31.46 14.29
N VAL A 779 3.67 -32.05 13.81
CA VAL A 779 3.67 -33.31 13.04
C VAL A 779 4.38 -33.10 11.69
N ARG A 780 5.41 -33.89 11.41
CA ARG A 780 6.29 -33.73 10.24
C ARG A 780 5.90 -34.71 9.12
N LYS A 781 5.01 -34.28 8.23
CA LYS A 781 4.55 -35.09 7.06
C LYS A 781 5.71 -35.60 6.20
N SER A 782 6.75 -34.78 6.00
CA SER A 782 7.96 -35.13 5.24
C SER A 782 8.83 -36.21 5.88
N LYS A 783 8.57 -36.58 7.15
CA LYS A 783 9.29 -37.61 7.89
C LYS A 783 8.43 -38.83 8.20
N GLY A 784 7.31 -39.01 7.49
CA GLY A 784 6.38 -40.14 7.68
C GLY A 784 5.51 -40.04 8.93
N GLU A 785 5.42 -38.85 9.53
CA GLU A 785 4.47 -38.58 10.61
C GLU A 785 3.17 -38.05 10.02
N HIS A 786 2.06 -38.43 10.63
CA HIS A 786 0.75 -38.10 10.08
C HIS A 786 -0.25 -37.73 11.17
N GLU A 787 -1.26 -36.96 10.77
CA GLU A 787 -2.42 -36.57 11.57
C GLU A 787 -3.70 -36.97 10.82
N GLY A 788 -4.79 -37.19 11.55
CA GLY A 788 -6.09 -37.54 10.97
C GLY A 788 -6.91 -38.53 11.82
N PRO A 789 -8.20 -38.72 11.49
CA PRO A 789 -9.16 -39.46 12.31
C PRO A 789 -8.81 -40.95 12.46
N LYS A 790 -8.06 -41.52 11.52
CA LYS A 790 -7.62 -42.94 11.53
C LYS A 790 -6.65 -43.29 12.66
N TYR A 791 -6.06 -42.31 13.32
CA TYR A 791 -5.15 -42.53 14.44
C TYR A 791 -5.89 -42.59 15.79
N SER A 792 -5.20 -42.92 16.87
CA SER A 792 -5.80 -43.12 18.21
C SER A 792 -5.25 -42.20 19.31
N ILE A 793 -4.18 -41.45 19.04
CA ILE A 793 -3.52 -40.58 20.02
C ILE A 793 -3.96 -39.14 19.78
N ASN A 794 -4.46 -38.48 20.83
CA ASN A 794 -4.94 -37.09 20.73
C ASN A 794 -3.79 -36.13 20.41
N TYR A 795 -4.06 -35.14 19.57
CA TYR A 795 -3.12 -34.12 19.14
C TYR A 795 -3.75 -32.75 19.30
N TYR A 796 -3.41 -32.08 20.40
CA TYR A 796 -3.91 -30.73 20.68
C TYR A 796 -3.22 -29.71 19.80
N THR A 797 -3.99 -28.85 19.13
CA THR A 797 -3.45 -27.80 18.27
C THR A 797 -4.16 -26.47 18.56
N PRO A 798 -3.59 -25.31 18.14
CA PRO A 798 -4.24 -24.02 18.34
C PRO A 798 -5.63 -23.91 17.72
N ALA A 799 -5.96 -24.76 16.73
CA ALA A 799 -7.28 -24.79 16.10
C ALA A 799 -8.41 -25.19 17.07
N GLY A 800 -8.11 -25.93 18.14
CA GLY A 800 -9.09 -26.29 19.17
C GLY A 800 -9.25 -25.27 20.29
N PHE A 801 -8.57 -24.12 20.23
CA PHE A 801 -8.61 -23.11 21.29
C PHE A 801 -9.89 -22.28 21.18
N LEU A 802 -10.78 -22.43 22.16
CA LEU A 802 -11.91 -21.54 22.39
C LEU A 802 -11.52 -20.49 23.45
N GLU A 803 -12.30 -19.41 23.56
CA GLU A 803 -11.98 -18.36 24.53
C GLU A 803 -12.00 -18.88 25.97
N THR A 804 -12.91 -19.81 26.27
CA THR A 804 -13.18 -20.33 27.61
C THR A 804 -12.50 -21.66 27.94
N GLY A 805 -11.96 -22.38 26.96
CA GLY A 805 -11.40 -23.73 27.13
C GLY A 805 -11.03 -24.38 25.80
N TYR A 806 -10.77 -25.69 25.79
CA TYR A 806 -10.45 -26.44 24.57
C TYR A 806 -11.68 -27.13 24.00
N ASP A 807 -11.85 -27.18 22.67
CA ASP A 807 -12.90 -27.99 22.03
C ASP A 807 -12.64 -29.50 22.25
N THR A 808 -13.29 -30.06 23.27
CA THR A 808 -13.13 -31.47 23.65
C THR A 808 -13.90 -32.44 22.75
N VAL A 809 -14.67 -31.93 21.78
CA VAL A 809 -15.45 -32.76 20.85
C VAL A 809 -14.64 -33.09 19.61
N ASN A 810 -13.88 -32.12 19.07
CA ASN A 810 -13.10 -32.28 17.85
C ASN A 810 -11.59 -32.21 18.10
N ILE A 811 -11.05 -33.17 18.85
CA ILE A 811 -9.61 -33.26 19.07
C ILE A 811 -8.96 -34.03 17.90
N PRO A 812 -8.03 -33.41 17.13
CA PRO A 812 -7.26 -34.11 16.11
C PRO A 812 -6.50 -35.30 16.69
N ARG A 813 -6.07 -36.22 15.83
CA ARG A 813 -5.28 -37.39 16.25
C ARG A 813 -4.01 -37.54 15.43
N CYS A 814 -2.98 -38.14 16.00
CA CYS A 814 -1.67 -38.30 15.39
C CYS A 814 -1.14 -39.74 15.42
N SER A 815 -0.22 -40.02 14.49
CA SER A 815 0.50 -41.29 14.39
C SER A 815 1.38 -41.60 15.61
N LYS A 816 1.63 -42.89 15.88
CA LYS A 816 2.48 -43.35 16.98
C LYS A 816 3.90 -42.76 16.93
N ASN A 817 4.49 -42.64 15.74
CA ASN A 817 5.85 -42.11 15.58
C ASN A 817 5.95 -40.63 15.98
N ALA A 818 4.93 -39.83 15.66
CA ALA A 818 4.83 -38.45 16.12
C ALA A 818 4.75 -38.38 17.66
N TYR A 819 3.94 -39.26 18.26
CA TYR A 819 3.83 -39.38 19.72
C TYR A 819 5.16 -39.73 20.38
N GLU A 820 5.87 -40.77 19.93
CA GLU A 820 7.12 -41.18 20.58
C GLU A 820 8.17 -40.05 20.54
N ARG A 821 8.27 -39.30 19.43
CA ARG A 821 9.18 -38.14 19.34
C ARG A 821 8.79 -36.99 20.26
N MET A 822 7.49 -36.73 20.40
CA MET A 822 6.96 -35.60 21.17
C MET A 822 6.40 -36.00 22.54
N LYS A 823 6.73 -37.20 23.04
CA LYS A 823 6.16 -37.80 24.25
C LYS A 823 6.31 -36.93 25.50
N ARG A 824 7.37 -36.12 25.56
CA ARG A 824 7.59 -35.11 26.62
C ARG A 824 6.46 -34.08 26.75
N THR A 825 5.65 -33.92 25.70
CA THR A 825 4.52 -32.98 25.60
C THR A 825 3.18 -33.64 25.93
N GLN A 826 3.21 -34.79 26.61
CA GLN A 826 2.00 -35.40 27.15
C GLN A 826 1.30 -34.38 28.07
N VAL A 827 0.06 -34.06 27.70
CA VAL A 827 -0.79 -33.15 28.46
C VAL A 827 -1.26 -33.89 29.70
N VAL A 828 -1.28 -33.18 30.83
CA VAL A 828 -1.91 -33.61 32.08
C VAL A 828 -2.94 -32.56 32.52
N LYS A 829 -3.79 -32.92 33.47
CA LYS A 829 -4.76 -31.99 34.04
C LYS A 829 -4.05 -30.81 34.72
N ASP A 830 -4.69 -29.65 34.64
CA ASP A 830 -4.22 -28.33 35.07
C ASP A 830 -3.01 -27.78 34.27
N ASP A 831 -2.60 -28.44 33.19
CA ASP A 831 -1.68 -27.84 32.22
C ASP A 831 -2.32 -26.62 31.55
N ILE A 832 -1.56 -25.54 31.45
CA ILE A 832 -1.94 -24.38 30.63
C ILE A 832 -1.31 -24.57 29.26
N LEU A 833 -2.14 -24.52 28.21
CA LEU A 833 -1.67 -24.52 26.84
C LEU A 833 -1.58 -23.09 26.32
N LEU A 834 -0.40 -22.67 25.87
CA LEU A 834 -0.14 -21.36 25.28
C LEU A 834 0.25 -21.53 23.81
N GLY A 835 -0.49 -20.90 22.89
CA GLY A 835 -0.19 -20.94 21.46
C GLY A 835 1.12 -20.22 21.14
N GLY A 836 2.11 -20.95 20.61
CA GLY A 836 3.50 -20.49 20.52
C GLY A 836 4.10 -20.37 19.12
N PHE A 837 3.55 -21.06 18.11
CA PHE A 837 4.17 -21.18 16.79
C PHE A 837 3.13 -21.25 15.63
N GLY A 838 3.42 -20.62 14.49
CA GLY A 838 2.75 -20.90 13.20
C GLY A 838 1.42 -20.16 12.91
N MET A 839 0.63 -20.66 11.95
CA MET A 839 -0.69 -20.10 11.59
C MET A 839 -1.72 -20.42 12.66
N GLY A 840 -1.93 -19.49 13.58
CA GLY A 840 -2.97 -19.54 14.61
C GLY A 840 -2.92 -18.27 15.46
N PRO A 841 -3.99 -17.94 16.20
CA PRO A 841 -4.02 -16.76 17.06
C PRO A 841 -2.99 -16.92 18.20
N THR A 842 -1.79 -16.37 17.96
CA THR A 842 -0.61 -16.45 18.84
C THR A 842 -0.86 -15.69 20.14
N GLY A 843 -0.44 -16.26 21.28
CA GLY A 843 -0.64 -15.66 22.60
C GLY A 843 -1.97 -16.05 23.28
N ARG A 844 -2.85 -16.80 22.61
CA ARG A 844 -4.01 -17.41 23.28
C ARG A 844 -3.53 -18.48 24.27
N SER A 845 -4.09 -18.45 25.47
CA SER A 845 -3.87 -19.46 26.49
C SER A 845 -5.20 -20.04 27.00
N LEU A 846 -5.16 -21.29 27.44
CA LEU A 846 -6.28 -21.98 28.08
C LEU A 846 -5.77 -23.02 29.08
N LEU A 847 -6.66 -23.47 29.96
CA LEU A 847 -6.38 -24.51 30.95
C LEU A 847 -7.01 -25.83 30.51
N ILE A 848 -6.29 -26.94 30.70
CA ILE A 848 -6.84 -28.30 30.54
C ILE A 848 -7.41 -28.75 31.89
N HIS A 849 -8.73 -28.63 32.07
CA HIS A 849 -9.39 -28.93 33.35
C HIS A 849 -9.93 -30.36 33.48
N PHE A 850 -9.90 -31.13 32.40
CA PHE A 850 -10.32 -32.53 32.34
C PHE A 850 -9.11 -33.47 32.33
N GLU A 851 -9.32 -34.77 32.60
CA GLU A 851 -8.26 -35.78 32.49
C GLU A 851 -7.99 -36.11 31.01
N PRO A 852 -6.84 -35.73 30.44
CA PRO A 852 -6.56 -35.98 29.03
C PRO A 852 -6.22 -37.45 28.80
N LYS A 853 -6.66 -37.99 27.65
CA LYS A 853 -6.18 -39.28 27.15
C LYS A 853 -4.71 -39.19 26.71
N LYS A 854 -4.14 -40.32 26.28
CA LYS A 854 -2.82 -40.36 25.64
C LYS A 854 -2.75 -39.32 24.53
N SER A 855 -1.83 -38.36 24.66
CA SER A 855 -1.85 -37.15 23.84
C SER A 855 -0.49 -36.48 23.71
N ILE A 856 -0.37 -35.59 22.73
CA ILE A 856 0.72 -34.64 22.54
C ILE A 856 0.15 -33.30 22.07
N VAL A 857 0.98 -32.25 22.08
CA VAL A 857 0.58 -30.92 21.56
C VAL A 857 1.42 -30.51 20.36
N GLY A 858 0.81 -29.76 19.44
CA GLY A 858 1.43 -29.23 18.23
C GLY A 858 1.46 -27.72 18.23
N ASN A 859 2.62 -27.10 18.01
CA ASN A 859 2.78 -25.64 17.98
C ASN A 859 2.31 -24.91 19.27
N ILE A 860 2.45 -25.57 20.42
CA ILE A 860 1.94 -25.11 21.72
C ILE A 860 3.05 -25.23 22.78
N PHE A 861 3.13 -24.27 23.69
CA PHE A 861 3.84 -24.39 24.95
C PHE A 861 2.92 -24.95 26.02
N ILE A 862 3.41 -25.94 26.78
CA ILE A 862 2.77 -26.35 28.02
C ILE A 862 3.42 -25.56 29.16
N ILE A 863 2.61 -24.85 29.94
CA ILE A 863 3.01 -24.25 31.21
C ILE A 863 2.36 -25.08 32.31
N ARG A 864 3.16 -25.88 32.99
CA ARG A 864 2.74 -26.69 34.13
C ARG A 864 3.14 -25.98 35.41
N SER A 865 2.19 -25.74 36.29
CA SER A 865 2.43 -24.97 37.52
C SER A 865 1.65 -25.57 38.69
N SER A 866 2.26 -25.62 39.87
CA SER A 866 1.52 -25.80 41.13
C SER A 866 1.39 -24.48 41.91
N ASN A 867 2.35 -23.58 41.74
CA ASN A 867 2.35 -22.21 42.26
C ASN A 867 3.12 -21.30 41.28
N PRO A 868 2.53 -20.22 40.72
CA PRO A 868 1.18 -19.74 40.93
C PRO A 868 0.11 -20.76 40.52
N ILE A 869 -1.05 -20.72 41.17
CA ILE A 869 -2.17 -21.62 40.86
C ILE A 869 -2.51 -21.51 39.37
N PRO A 870 -2.62 -22.61 38.62
CA PRO A 870 -2.83 -22.57 37.16
C PRO A 870 -4.02 -21.73 36.70
N HIS A 871 -5.11 -21.74 37.46
CA HIS A 871 -6.31 -20.98 37.14
C HIS A 871 -6.08 -19.46 37.26
N PHE A 872 -5.33 -19.02 38.28
CA PHE A 872 -4.90 -17.63 38.37
C PHE A 872 -3.96 -17.29 37.22
N LEU A 873 -2.96 -18.14 36.96
CA LEU A 873 -1.96 -17.88 35.93
C LEU A 873 -2.60 -17.76 34.54
N VAL A 874 -3.52 -18.64 34.14
CA VAL A 874 -4.23 -18.53 32.85
C VAL A 874 -5.12 -17.29 32.79
N THR A 875 -5.81 -16.92 33.89
CA THR A 875 -6.59 -15.67 33.95
C THR A 875 -5.69 -14.44 33.78
N PHE A 876 -4.52 -14.45 34.41
CA PHE A 876 -3.52 -13.39 34.25
C PHE A 876 -3.01 -13.32 32.80
N LEU A 877 -2.66 -14.44 32.18
CA LEU A 877 -2.22 -14.50 30.79
C LEU A 877 -3.29 -13.99 29.80
N LYS A 878 -4.57 -14.11 30.15
CA LYS A 878 -5.71 -13.55 29.40
C LYS A 878 -6.04 -12.09 29.72
N SER A 879 -5.49 -11.53 30.80
CA SER A 879 -5.65 -10.11 31.11
C SER A 879 -4.81 -9.24 30.16
N ARG A 880 -5.13 -7.96 30.08
CA ARG A 880 -4.32 -6.97 29.33
C ARG A 880 -2.86 -6.93 29.80
N TYR A 881 -2.56 -7.28 31.06
CA TYR A 881 -1.19 -7.33 31.59
C TYR A 881 -0.42 -8.55 31.10
N GLY A 882 -1.09 -9.70 30.94
CA GLY A 882 -0.50 -10.90 30.35
C GLY A 882 -0.37 -10.78 28.84
N ILE A 883 -1.48 -10.42 28.16
CA ILE A 883 -1.54 -10.23 26.71
C ILE A 883 -0.51 -9.21 26.27
N SER A 884 -0.43 -8.04 26.90
CA SER A 884 0.51 -7.00 26.47
C SER A 884 1.98 -7.42 26.56
N GLN A 885 2.37 -8.26 27.52
CA GLN A 885 3.71 -8.83 27.58
C GLN A 885 3.96 -9.83 26.44
N LEU A 886 2.98 -10.67 26.12
CA LEU A 886 3.05 -11.60 24.99
C LEU A 886 3.08 -10.88 23.64
N GLU A 887 2.25 -9.84 23.45
CA GLU A 887 2.23 -8.98 22.27
C GLU A 887 3.57 -8.27 22.07
N ARG A 888 4.17 -7.73 23.15
CA ARG A 888 5.50 -7.11 23.11
C ARG A 888 6.55 -8.07 22.57
N MET A 889 6.46 -9.35 22.92
CA MET A 889 7.43 -10.38 22.52
C MET A 889 7.21 -10.91 21.11
N LYS A 890 6.05 -10.66 20.48
CA LYS A 890 5.80 -11.14 19.11
C LYS A 890 6.87 -10.62 18.16
N ALA A 891 7.51 -11.55 17.43
CA ALA A 891 8.44 -11.27 16.34
C ALA A 891 7.99 -12.04 15.10
N GLY A 892 8.07 -11.41 13.92
CA GLY A 892 7.85 -12.11 12.65
C GLY A 892 6.95 -11.35 11.66
N VAL A 893 7.19 -11.65 10.40
CA VAL A 893 6.64 -10.96 9.23
C VAL A 893 5.46 -11.71 8.59
N ALA A 894 5.31 -13.01 8.90
CA ALA A 894 4.23 -13.89 8.41
C ALA A 894 3.78 -14.94 9.44
N PHE A 895 4.72 -15.43 10.28
CA PHE A 895 4.45 -16.38 11.36
C PHE A 895 5.06 -15.83 12.64
N TYR A 896 4.27 -15.73 13.70
CA TYR A 896 4.78 -15.33 15.01
C TYR A 896 5.33 -16.56 15.75
N SER A 897 6.51 -16.42 16.35
CA SER A 897 7.10 -17.45 17.21
C SER A 897 7.49 -16.84 18.54
N LEU A 898 7.03 -17.44 19.64
CA LEU A 898 7.55 -17.18 20.98
C LEU A 898 8.69 -18.16 21.26
N SER A 899 9.76 -17.69 21.88
CA SER A 899 10.84 -18.54 22.40
C SER A 899 10.55 -19.00 23.84
N SER A 900 11.21 -20.07 24.28
CA SER A 900 11.06 -20.52 25.67
C SER A 900 11.53 -19.46 26.67
N ASP A 901 12.53 -18.66 26.33
CA ASP A 901 13.10 -17.66 27.24
C ASP A 901 12.22 -16.42 27.34
N GLU A 902 11.53 -16.04 26.27
CA GLU A 902 10.47 -15.03 26.31
C GLU A 902 9.31 -15.44 27.22
N VAL A 903 8.83 -16.69 27.11
CA VAL A 903 7.76 -17.20 27.99
C VAL A 903 8.24 -17.22 29.46
N LYS A 904 9.50 -17.60 29.72
CA LYS A 904 10.09 -17.56 31.07
C LYS A 904 10.18 -16.13 31.62
N ALA A 905 10.40 -15.14 30.76
CA ALA A 905 10.60 -13.74 31.17
C ALA A 905 9.29 -13.01 31.53
N LEU A 906 8.11 -13.62 31.32
CA LEU A 906 6.83 -13.03 31.69
C LEU A 906 6.79 -12.68 33.18
N LYS A 907 6.51 -11.42 33.49
CA LYS A 907 6.39 -10.94 34.88
C LYS A 907 5.00 -11.25 35.40
N ILE A 908 4.96 -12.02 36.49
CA ILE A 908 3.74 -12.45 37.18
C ILE A 908 3.62 -11.71 38.52
N PRO A 909 2.48 -11.10 38.86
CA PRO A 909 2.29 -10.47 40.16
C PRO A 909 2.14 -11.53 41.26
N LEU A 910 2.77 -11.27 42.42
CA LEU A 910 2.76 -12.17 43.56
C LEU A 910 1.50 -11.98 44.41
N PHE A 911 0.39 -12.58 43.97
CA PHE A 911 -0.86 -12.62 44.72
C PHE A 911 -0.79 -13.61 45.90
N SER A 912 -1.50 -13.30 46.99
CA SER A 912 -1.66 -14.22 48.11
C SER A 912 -2.34 -15.52 47.66
N LEU A 913 -2.07 -16.63 48.35
CA LEU A 913 -2.67 -17.91 48.00
C LEU A 913 -4.21 -17.86 48.08
N GLU A 914 -4.75 -17.08 49.01
CA GLU A 914 -6.20 -16.92 49.16
C GLU A 914 -6.84 -16.22 47.95
N LEU A 915 -6.22 -15.14 47.48
CA LEU A 915 -6.67 -14.43 46.30
C LEU A 915 -6.60 -15.31 45.04
N GLN A 916 -5.52 -16.09 44.90
CA GLN A 916 -5.40 -17.07 43.81
C GLN A 916 -6.49 -18.15 43.89
N LYS A 917 -6.89 -18.58 45.10
CA LYS A 917 -8.00 -19.53 45.31
C LYS A 917 -9.36 -18.92 44.96
N GLN A 918 -9.59 -17.64 45.24
CA GLN A 918 -10.81 -16.94 44.81
C GLN A 918 -10.91 -16.93 43.28
N ILE A 919 -9.82 -16.57 42.58
CA ILE A 919 -9.78 -16.58 41.10
C ILE A 919 -10.01 -17.99 40.57
N LYS A 920 -9.39 -19.01 41.19
CA LYS A 920 -9.64 -20.43 40.87
C LYS A 920 -11.12 -20.79 40.97
N LYS A 921 -11.81 -20.34 42.02
CA LYS A 921 -13.25 -20.60 42.20
C LYS A 921 -14.07 -20.01 41.05
N GLY A 922 -13.88 -18.73 40.75
CA GLY A 922 -14.59 -18.06 39.64
C GLY A 922 -14.31 -18.70 38.29
N TYR A 923 -13.05 -19.10 38.04
CA TYR A 923 -12.68 -19.79 36.80
C TYR A 923 -13.36 -21.16 36.69
N LYS A 924 -13.45 -21.93 37.78
CA LYS A 924 -14.17 -23.21 37.81
C LYS A 924 -15.67 -23.05 37.55
N GLU A 925 -16.29 -22.01 38.10
CA GLU A 925 -17.71 -21.72 37.85
C GLU A 925 -17.97 -21.42 36.36
N MET A 926 -17.04 -20.73 35.70
CA MET A 926 -17.08 -20.51 34.25
C MET A 926 -16.95 -21.82 33.47
N LEU A 927 -16.00 -22.70 33.86
CA LEU A 927 -15.78 -23.99 33.19
C LEU A 927 -17.03 -24.89 33.20
N LEU A 928 -17.87 -24.81 34.23
CA LEU A 928 -19.15 -25.53 34.26
C LEU A 928 -20.06 -25.17 33.07
N TRP A 929 -20.04 -23.92 32.62
CA TRP A 929 -20.81 -23.49 31.45
C TRP A 929 -20.13 -23.88 30.13
N HIS A 930 -18.80 -23.85 30.09
CA HIS A 930 -18.03 -24.38 28.97
C HIS A 930 -18.33 -25.87 28.74
N ASP A 931 -18.30 -26.68 29.81
CA ASP A 931 -18.57 -28.12 29.73
C ASP A 931 -20.00 -28.40 29.28
N LYS A 932 -20.99 -27.64 29.76
CA LYS A 932 -22.37 -27.71 29.26
C LYS A 932 -22.47 -27.38 27.77
N ALA A 933 -21.66 -26.46 27.26
CA ALA A 933 -21.61 -26.18 25.83
C ALA A 933 -21.01 -27.37 25.06
N MET A 934 -19.88 -27.92 25.52
CA MET A 934 -19.23 -29.08 24.89
C MET A 934 -20.11 -30.33 24.91
N GLU A 935 -20.88 -30.54 25.97
CA GLU A 935 -21.84 -31.65 26.07
C GLU A 935 -22.98 -31.54 25.04
N VAL A 936 -23.54 -30.33 24.87
CA VAL A 936 -24.55 -30.06 23.84
C VAL A 936 -23.95 -30.31 22.44
N LYS A 937 -22.77 -29.75 22.18
CA LYS A 937 -22.07 -29.92 20.90
C LYS A 937 -21.83 -31.41 20.59
N ARG A 938 -21.38 -32.19 21.57
CA ARG A 938 -21.18 -33.63 21.44
C ARG A 938 -22.47 -34.36 21.09
N LYS A 939 -23.56 -34.11 21.81
CA LYS A 939 -24.88 -34.73 21.55
C LYS A 939 -25.39 -34.46 20.14
N LEU A 940 -25.18 -33.25 19.62
CA LEU A 940 -25.58 -32.88 18.27
C LEU A 940 -24.74 -33.61 17.21
N ILE A 941 -23.43 -33.67 17.40
CA ILE A 941 -22.51 -34.36 16.47
C ILE A 941 -22.76 -35.88 16.49
N ASP A 942 -22.95 -36.47 17.66
CA ASP A 942 -23.32 -37.89 17.81
C ASP A 942 -24.69 -38.18 17.16
N GLY A 943 -25.57 -37.17 17.08
CA GLY A 943 -26.85 -37.20 16.37
C GLY A 943 -26.76 -36.99 14.85
N GLY A 944 -25.54 -36.96 14.27
CA GLY A 944 -25.31 -36.85 12.83
C GLY A 944 -25.13 -35.43 12.30
N MET A 945 -25.14 -34.42 13.16
CA MET A 945 -24.97 -33.01 12.78
C MET A 945 -23.49 -32.70 12.49
N SER A 946 -23.22 -31.85 11.50
CA SER A 946 -21.84 -31.41 11.25
C SER A 946 -21.35 -30.46 12.35
N ASN A 947 -20.03 -30.33 12.49
CA ASN A 947 -19.44 -29.43 13.48
C ASN A 947 -19.92 -27.97 13.35
N LYS A 948 -20.03 -27.47 12.10
CA LYS A 948 -20.47 -26.09 11.82
C LYS A 948 -21.94 -25.85 12.18
N GLU A 949 -22.78 -26.88 12.07
CA GLU A 949 -24.20 -26.79 12.43
C GLU A 949 -24.37 -26.87 13.95
N ALA A 950 -23.64 -27.77 14.62
CA ALA A 950 -23.65 -27.89 16.07
C ALA A 950 -23.20 -26.59 16.77
N GLU A 951 -22.25 -25.87 16.16
CA GLU A 951 -21.81 -24.56 16.65
C GLU A 951 -22.87 -23.46 16.47
N LYS A 952 -23.85 -23.62 15.58
CA LYS A 952 -24.95 -22.67 15.40
C LYS A 952 -26.15 -22.94 16.32
N ASP A 953 -26.17 -24.08 17.01
CA ASP A 953 -27.27 -24.45 17.90
C ASP A 953 -27.47 -23.41 19.01
N ALA A 954 -28.73 -23.08 19.28
CA ALA A 954 -29.10 -22.03 20.22
C ALA A 954 -28.68 -22.36 21.66
N LYS A 955 -28.72 -23.64 22.06
CA LYS A 955 -28.36 -24.07 23.42
C LYS A 955 -26.84 -24.09 23.60
N TYR A 956 -26.09 -24.54 22.60
CA TYR A 956 -24.63 -24.40 22.55
C TYR A 956 -24.22 -22.93 22.68
N GLN A 957 -24.76 -22.06 21.81
CA GLN A 957 -24.47 -20.63 21.78
C GLN A 957 -24.80 -19.93 23.11
N ARG A 958 -25.93 -20.27 23.73
CA ARG A 958 -26.31 -19.73 25.05
C ARG A 958 -25.30 -20.09 26.13
N ASN A 959 -24.87 -21.34 26.18
CA ASN A 959 -23.94 -21.83 27.21
C ASN A 959 -22.53 -21.23 27.02
N ILE A 960 -22.01 -21.23 25.78
CA ILE A 960 -20.66 -20.72 25.51
C ILE A 960 -20.57 -19.21 25.75
N LYS A 961 -21.57 -18.43 25.32
CA LYS A 961 -21.63 -16.97 25.57
C LYS A 961 -21.70 -16.65 27.07
N LYS A 962 -22.41 -17.48 27.85
CA LYS A 962 -22.44 -17.32 29.31
C LYS A 962 -21.07 -17.58 29.94
N ALA A 963 -20.36 -18.62 29.49
CA ALA A 963 -18.99 -18.87 29.94
C ALA A 963 -18.06 -17.70 29.56
N GLU A 964 -18.16 -17.18 28.34
CA GLU A 964 -17.36 -16.03 27.88
C GLU A 964 -17.62 -14.76 28.71
N ALA A 965 -18.89 -14.48 29.02
CA ALA A 965 -19.26 -13.35 29.87
C ALA A 965 -18.68 -13.48 31.29
N MET A 966 -18.75 -14.67 31.89
CA MET A 966 -18.16 -14.95 33.21
C MET A 966 -16.63 -14.82 33.19
N LEU A 967 -15.97 -15.31 32.14
CA LEU A 967 -14.52 -15.15 31.99
C LEU A 967 -14.12 -13.68 31.85
N LYS A 968 -14.86 -12.90 31.06
CA LYS A 968 -14.61 -11.46 30.88
C LYS A 968 -14.75 -10.68 32.18
N ASP A 969 -15.77 -10.99 32.99
CA ASP A 969 -15.96 -10.41 34.32
C ASP A 969 -14.81 -10.78 35.27
N LEU A 970 -14.40 -12.05 35.28
CA LEU A 970 -13.29 -12.54 36.10
C LEU A 970 -11.96 -11.86 35.75
N ILE A 971 -11.67 -11.72 34.45
CA ILE A 971 -10.48 -11.00 33.96
C ILE A 971 -10.53 -9.55 34.42
N LYS A 972 -11.66 -8.86 34.22
CA LYS A 972 -11.83 -7.46 34.64
C LYS A 972 -11.58 -7.27 36.14
N LYS A 973 -12.16 -8.11 36.99
CA LYS A 973 -11.93 -8.07 38.45
C LYS A 973 -10.46 -8.32 38.81
N THR A 974 -9.82 -9.26 38.12
CA THR A 974 -8.39 -9.54 38.29
C THR A 974 -7.55 -8.32 37.91
N GLU A 975 -7.88 -7.63 36.82
CA GLU A 975 -7.21 -6.37 36.42
C GLU A 975 -7.41 -5.25 37.43
N GLU A 976 -8.62 -5.08 37.97
CA GLU A 976 -8.90 -4.10 39.03
C GLU A 976 -8.06 -4.36 40.29
N ILE A 977 -7.80 -5.63 40.62
CA ILE A 977 -6.91 -6.03 41.72
C ILE A 977 -5.45 -5.71 41.40
N ILE A 978 -4.98 -6.01 40.18
CA ILE A 978 -3.62 -5.65 39.73
C ILE A 978 -3.40 -4.14 39.85
N GLU A 979 -4.42 -3.35 39.51
CA GLU A 979 -4.40 -1.88 39.60
C GLU A 979 -4.55 -1.33 41.02
N GLY A 980 -4.84 -2.18 42.01
CA GLY A 980 -5.11 -1.76 43.39
C GLY A 980 -6.46 -1.06 43.59
N LYS A 981 -7.35 -1.10 42.60
CA LYS A 981 -8.72 -0.55 42.67
C LYS A 981 -9.68 -1.45 43.46
N ARG A 982 -9.30 -2.72 43.63
CA ARG A 982 -10.09 -3.77 44.30
C ARG A 982 -9.15 -4.58 45.18
N LYS A 983 -9.59 -4.93 46.40
CA LYS A 983 -8.80 -5.73 47.35
C LYS A 983 -9.04 -7.23 47.24
N GLU A 984 -10.24 -7.64 46.85
CA GLU A 984 -10.70 -9.04 46.78
C GLU A 984 -11.63 -9.25 45.57
N LEU A 985 -11.78 -10.50 45.11
CA LEU A 985 -12.42 -10.82 43.82
C LEU A 985 -13.91 -10.47 43.74
#